data_AF-A0A9N9RDX6-F1
#
_entry.id   AF-A0A9N9RDX6-F1
#
_cell.length_a   1.000
_cell.length_b   1.000
_cell.length_c   1.000
_cell.angle_alpha   90.00
_cell.angle_beta   90.00
_cell.angle_gamma   90.00
#
_symmetry.space_group_name_H-M   'P 1'
#
loop_
_entity.id
_entity.type
_entity.pdbx_description
1 polymer ?
#
loop_
_entity_poly.entity_id
_entity_poly.type
_entity_poly.pdbx_seq_one_letter_code
_entity_poly.pdbx_strand_id
1 'polypeptide(L)'
;MMYHINGYRRTLLPTITFVLGVFSWQLPMLVQTPVSLEQFTNISRTLCPHNNLFSDDTDTCDISSVNTPIVHLTSSSPDDIRVTIVVETVQDFYIKLNSITNLTSTPSQPKYYFYPFDQGPNRMIDLNTQTVKRKHMCNEKLEEFEERTLKNYWKNNQYRDDDWLWRPKSVIVMIESDDDICAVVSIQNFSCPVFDNERDILYDGYYLTMTRRGGITLTQDTFPLGFYIVFIVKTSDDDCSDVTVTNTTLPKMATYLGWGEEKVLYVPANDGRVKHFSFKIIETISYREYAIAAGAALAFFSCFYIGFLIVVLCQCRNRWTRLVDDASGTEEGRITPIEADPPTVRRRRVTDMSGSGESSLRPNEANGSFSQSQTNSQPTVECSSASDTESEFSTLDDKNTDKELYRLGGKLCVANLARCRPRVLSNRSNMYLWNVLTVMVFYTLPVIQLVITYQRLLNQSGNQDLCYFNFLCAHPLMFLSDFNHVYSNLGYVLLGLLFLVQVWRRHKNHREKTPTQKQLGIPQHFGLMYAMGVALVSEGILSAAYHVCPNSMNFQFDTSFMYVTSVLCMVKIYQSRHPDINARAHATFGVLALIIFIGLVGVLNANFYFWIFFTALHLITCLVMTFQIYYLGRFRLGEYLAYL
;
A
#
# COMPACT_ATOMS: atom_id res chain seq x y z
N MET A 1 -38.79 41.92 14.39
CA MET A 1 -38.50 42.20 12.96
C MET A 1 -39.15 41.10 12.15
N MET A 2 -40.27 41.41 11.51
CA MET A 2 -40.96 40.54 10.56
C MET A 2 -40.26 40.72 9.21
N TYR A 3 -39.63 39.66 8.70
CA TYR A 3 -39.16 39.66 7.33
C TYR A 3 -40.34 39.30 6.43
N HIS A 4 -40.87 40.32 5.74
CA HIS A 4 -41.74 40.12 4.58
C HIS A 4 -40.91 39.50 3.46
N ILE A 5 -41.18 38.24 3.13
CA ILE A 5 -40.69 37.62 1.91
C ILE A 5 -41.82 37.68 0.89
N ASN A 6 -41.90 38.79 0.15
CA ASN A 6 -42.69 38.86 -1.07
C ASN A 6 -41.95 38.07 -2.15
N GLY A 7 -42.30 36.81 -2.28
CA GLY A 7 -41.95 35.99 -3.43
C GLY A 7 -43.08 35.01 -3.65
N TYR A 8 -43.98 35.31 -4.59
CA TYR A 8 -45.01 34.37 -5.05
C TYR A 8 -44.31 33.15 -5.67
N ARG A 9 -43.94 32.16 -4.84
CA ARG A 9 -43.49 30.85 -5.29
C ARG A 9 -44.62 29.86 -5.10
N ARG A 10 -45.23 29.50 -6.22
CA ARG A 10 -46.22 28.43 -6.38
C ARG A 10 -45.72 27.16 -5.69
N THR A 11 -46.24 26.85 -4.51
CA THR A 11 -45.74 25.74 -3.71
C THR A 11 -46.89 24.86 -3.25
N LEU A 12 -46.74 23.56 -3.53
CA LEU A 12 -47.53 22.50 -2.95
C LEU A 12 -46.66 21.79 -1.92
N LEU A 13 -47.19 21.54 -0.73
CA LEU A 13 -46.52 20.84 0.35
C LEU A 13 -47.31 19.57 0.69
N PRO A 14 -46.94 18.41 0.10
CA PRO A 14 -47.39 17.12 0.60
C PRO A 14 -46.75 16.81 1.96
N THR A 15 -47.59 16.40 2.89
CA THR A 15 -47.20 15.89 4.21
C THR A 15 -47.81 14.51 4.39
N ILE A 16 -46.98 13.49 4.53
CA ILE A 16 -47.39 12.12 4.83
C ILE A 16 -47.10 11.84 6.30
N THR A 17 -48.15 11.48 7.04
CA THR A 17 -48.06 11.09 8.44
C THR A 17 -48.25 9.58 8.55
N PHE A 18 -47.36 8.92 9.30
CA PHE A 18 -47.42 7.51 9.65
C PHE A 18 -46.96 7.33 11.11
N VAL A 19 -47.12 6.12 11.66
CA VAL A 19 -47.08 5.88 13.12
C VAL A 19 -45.80 6.39 13.82
N LEU A 20 -44.62 6.29 13.20
CA LEU A 20 -43.35 6.74 13.77
C LEU A 20 -42.76 8.01 13.12
N GLY A 21 -43.50 8.69 12.24
CA GLY A 21 -42.92 9.84 11.57
C GLY A 21 -43.85 10.64 10.69
N VAL A 22 -43.34 11.81 10.32
CA VAL A 22 -43.96 12.70 9.35
C VAL A 22 -42.92 12.99 8.28
N PHE A 23 -43.23 12.64 7.04
CA PHE A 23 -42.46 13.10 5.88
C PHE A 23 -43.18 14.29 5.27
N SER A 24 -42.45 15.36 5.00
CA SER A 24 -43.00 16.49 4.23
C SER A 24 -41.96 16.98 3.25
N TRP A 25 -42.40 17.34 2.06
CA TRP A 25 -41.53 17.88 1.02
C TRP A 25 -42.27 18.92 0.21
N GLN A 26 -41.52 19.77 -0.49
CA GLN A 26 -42.08 20.81 -1.34
C GLN A 26 -42.12 20.34 -2.79
N LEU A 27 -43.18 20.67 -3.52
CA LEU A 27 -43.33 20.51 -4.97
C LEU A 27 -43.48 21.90 -5.65
N PRO A 28 -42.66 22.21 -6.67
CA PRO A 28 -41.48 21.45 -7.11
C PRO A 28 -40.38 21.41 -6.03
N MET A 29 -39.65 20.29 -5.96
CA MET A 29 -38.53 20.14 -5.02
C MET A 29 -37.34 20.89 -5.57
N LEU A 30 -36.77 21.77 -4.74
CA LEU A 30 -35.59 22.55 -5.07
C LEU A 30 -34.37 21.88 -4.45
N VAL A 31 -33.44 21.47 -5.28
CA VAL A 31 -32.15 20.93 -4.84
C VAL A 31 -31.07 21.97 -5.11
N GLN A 32 -30.35 22.33 -4.06
CA GLN A 32 -29.25 23.28 -4.14
C GLN A 32 -27.95 22.48 -4.25
N THR A 33 -27.23 22.67 -5.35
CA THR A 33 -25.89 22.16 -5.56
C THR A 33 -24.88 23.29 -5.30
N PRO A 34 -23.57 23.00 -5.15
CA PRO A 34 -22.55 24.05 -5.04
C PRO A 34 -22.53 25.02 -6.24
N VAL A 35 -23.02 24.57 -7.41
CA VAL A 35 -22.86 25.25 -8.70
C VAL A 35 -24.20 25.74 -9.28
N SER A 36 -25.33 25.14 -8.93
CA SER A 36 -26.65 25.40 -9.51
C SER A 36 -27.78 25.20 -8.49
N LEU A 37 -28.94 25.81 -8.77
CA LEU A 37 -30.21 25.42 -8.17
C LEU A 37 -30.97 24.63 -9.24
N GLU A 38 -31.50 23.46 -8.89
CA GLU A 38 -32.30 22.62 -9.77
C GLU A 38 -33.70 22.41 -9.19
N GLN A 39 -34.68 22.22 -10.08
CA GLN A 39 -36.06 21.95 -9.69
C GLN A 39 -36.54 20.62 -10.25
N PHE A 40 -37.26 19.87 -9.42
CA PHE A 40 -37.86 18.59 -9.77
C PHE A 40 -39.37 18.64 -9.60
N THR A 41 -40.09 18.23 -10.63
CA THR A 41 -41.56 18.24 -10.63
C THR A 41 -42.14 16.89 -10.25
N ASN A 42 -41.38 15.82 -10.46
CA ASN A 42 -41.74 14.45 -10.09
C ASN A 42 -40.91 13.98 -8.90
N ILE A 43 -41.56 13.46 -7.86
CA ILE A 43 -40.92 13.03 -6.61
C ILE A 43 -41.56 11.71 -6.17
N SER A 44 -40.73 10.79 -5.68
CA SER A 44 -41.21 9.57 -5.03
C SER A 44 -40.38 9.28 -3.78
N ARG A 45 -41.01 8.77 -2.74
CA ARG A 45 -40.36 8.38 -1.49
C ARG A 45 -40.86 7.01 -1.08
N THR A 46 -39.95 6.14 -0.64
CA THR A 46 -40.32 4.86 -0.05
C THR A 46 -40.54 5.07 1.45
N LEU A 47 -41.66 4.58 1.99
CA LEU A 47 -41.96 4.72 3.41
C LEU A 47 -41.23 3.65 4.21
N CYS A 48 -40.58 4.04 5.31
CA CYS A 48 -39.89 3.10 6.19
C CYS A 48 -40.92 2.11 6.76
N PRO A 49 -40.71 0.79 6.63
CA PRO A 49 -41.61 -0.15 7.26
C PRO A 49 -41.53 0.04 8.78
N HIS A 50 -42.63 0.50 9.38
CA HIS A 50 -42.76 0.70 10.83
C HIS A 50 -42.44 -0.58 11.63
N ASN A 51 -42.46 -1.73 10.96
CA ASN A 51 -42.53 -3.01 11.58
C ASN A 51 -41.54 -3.98 10.94
N ASN A 52 -40.25 -3.77 11.19
CA ASN A 52 -39.23 -4.64 10.65
C ASN A 52 -39.33 -6.02 11.32
N LEU A 53 -39.74 -7.03 10.55
CA LEU A 53 -40.01 -8.40 10.99
C LEU A 53 -38.81 -9.07 11.69
N PHE A 54 -37.63 -8.49 11.54
CA PHE A 54 -36.35 -8.96 12.09
C PHE A 54 -35.94 -8.25 13.38
N SER A 55 -36.68 -7.25 13.85
CA SER A 55 -36.42 -6.63 15.15
C SER A 55 -36.84 -7.57 16.29
N ASP A 56 -36.00 -7.64 17.33
CA ASP A 56 -36.26 -8.44 18.53
C ASP A 56 -36.83 -7.60 19.70
N ASP A 57 -37.24 -6.35 19.43
CA ASP A 57 -37.77 -5.42 20.44
C ASP A 57 -39.26 -5.64 20.71
N THR A 58 -39.63 -5.81 21.99
CA THR A 58 -41.01 -5.99 22.45
C THR A 58 -41.90 -4.77 22.20
N ASP A 59 -41.31 -3.59 22.03
CA ASP A 59 -42.04 -2.34 21.71
C ASP A 59 -42.69 -2.39 20.32
N THR A 60 -42.25 -3.31 19.46
CA THR A 60 -42.85 -3.54 18.14
C THR A 60 -44.15 -4.36 18.18
N CYS A 61 -44.53 -4.88 19.34
CA CYS A 61 -45.73 -5.71 19.52
C CYS A 61 -47.04 -4.91 19.58
N ASP A 62 -46.97 -3.59 19.75
CA ASP A 62 -48.15 -2.72 19.83
C ASP A 62 -48.64 -2.33 18.42
N ILE A 63 -49.02 -3.32 17.62
CA ILE A 63 -49.68 -3.10 16.32
C ILE A 63 -51.16 -2.89 16.58
N SER A 64 -51.53 -1.70 17.06
CA SER A 64 -52.90 -1.25 16.84
C SER A 64 -53.16 -1.21 15.32
N SER A 65 -54.37 -1.57 14.91
CA SER A 65 -54.85 -1.78 13.53
C SER A 65 -54.84 -0.53 12.61
N VAL A 66 -53.94 0.42 12.87
CA VAL A 66 -53.88 1.77 12.27
C VAL A 66 -52.57 1.94 11.48
N ASN A 67 -52.30 1.04 10.54
CA ASN A 67 -51.17 1.16 9.61
C ASN A 67 -51.51 1.96 8.33
N THR A 68 -52.63 2.68 8.30
CA THR A 68 -53.02 3.46 7.12
C THR A 68 -52.21 4.77 7.07
N PRO A 69 -51.30 4.94 6.10
CA PRO A 69 -50.61 6.23 5.92
C PRO A 69 -51.64 7.29 5.56
N ILE A 70 -51.56 8.46 6.21
CA ILE A 70 -52.43 9.60 5.93
C ILE A 70 -51.64 10.61 5.11
N VAL A 71 -52.18 10.99 3.95
CA VAL A 71 -51.59 12.00 3.07
C VAL A 71 -52.37 13.30 3.19
N HIS A 72 -51.70 14.35 3.66
CA HIS A 72 -52.19 15.72 3.70
C HIS A 72 -51.56 16.53 2.56
N LEU A 73 -52.37 17.29 1.84
CA LEU A 73 -51.91 18.23 0.81
C LEU A 73 -52.24 19.64 1.25
N THR A 74 -51.22 20.50 1.32
CA THR A 74 -51.40 21.94 1.56
C THR A 74 -50.85 22.70 0.37
N SER A 75 -51.58 23.69 -0.15
CA SER A 75 -51.08 24.57 -1.21
C SER A 75 -51.20 26.03 -0.82
N SER A 76 -50.19 26.81 -1.18
CA SER A 76 -50.18 28.28 -1.10
C SER A 76 -50.42 28.94 -2.46
N SER A 77 -50.73 28.15 -3.50
CA SER A 77 -50.91 28.65 -4.86
C SER A 77 -52.24 29.38 -5.01
N PRO A 78 -52.25 30.58 -5.62
CA PRO A 78 -53.49 31.28 -5.96
C PRO A 78 -54.22 30.65 -7.16
N ASP A 79 -53.52 29.83 -7.96
CA ASP A 79 -54.05 29.14 -9.15
C ASP A 79 -54.37 27.66 -8.83
N ASP A 80 -55.36 27.10 -9.51
CA ASP A 80 -55.75 25.69 -9.41
C ASP A 80 -54.58 24.76 -9.81
N ILE A 81 -54.13 23.91 -8.88
CA ILE A 81 -53.10 22.89 -9.12
C ILE A 81 -53.76 21.52 -9.30
N ARG A 82 -53.40 20.81 -10.38
CA ARG A 82 -53.73 19.40 -10.56
C ARG A 82 -52.56 18.52 -10.10
N VAL A 83 -52.83 17.61 -9.16
CA VAL A 83 -51.84 16.72 -8.56
C VAL A 83 -52.34 15.28 -8.68
N THR A 84 -51.45 14.37 -9.05
CA THR A 84 -51.74 12.93 -9.07
C THR A 84 -50.86 12.25 -8.03
N ILE A 85 -51.48 11.61 -7.05
CA ILE A 85 -50.77 10.80 -6.05
C ILE A 85 -50.96 9.34 -6.43
N VAL A 86 -49.84 8.63 -6.54
CA VAL A 86 -49.81 7.18 -6.77
C VAL A 86 -49.19 6.54 -5.54
N VAL A 87 -49.87 5.53 -4.99
CA VAL A 87 -49.36 4.71 -3.89
C VAL A 87 -49.21 3.29 -4.42
N GLU A 88 -47.99 2.77 -4.37
CA GLU A 88 -47.65 1.43 -4.82
C GLU A 88 -46.88 0.66 -3.75
N THR A 89 -46.99 -0.66 -3.77
CA THR A 89 -46.20 -1.54 -2.91
C THR A 89 -44.87 -1.87 -3.58
N VAL A 90 -43.77 -1.67 -2.86
CA VAL A 90 -42.43 -2.01 -3.35
C VAL A 90 -42.30 -3.54 -3.44
N GLN A 91 -42.10 -4.03 -4.66
CA GLN A 91 -41.83 -5.44 -4.92
C GLN A 91 -40.37 -5.78 -4.52
N ASP A 92 -40.15 -7.01 -4.05
CA ASP A 92 -38.83 -7.54 -3.70
C ASP A 92 -38.01 -6.64 -2.75
N PHE A 93 -38.69 -5.98 -1.78
CA PHE A 93 -38.04 -5.12 -0.78
C PHE A 93 -36.93 -5.84 0.01
N TYR A 94 -37.10 -7.14 0.24
CA TYR A 94 -36.17 -8.00 0.94
C TYR A 94 -35.23 -8.72 -0.04
N ILE A 95 -33.94 -8.39 -0.01
CA ILE A 95 -32.96 -8.88 -0.98
C ILE A 95 -32.42 -10.26 -0.62
N LYS A 96 -32.49 -11.18 -1.59
CA LYS A 96 -31.95 -12.54 -1.49
C LYS A 96 -30.47 -12.57 -1.87
N LEU A 97 -29.72 -13.45 -1.22
CA LEU A 97 -28.31 -13.66 -1.56
C LEU A 97 -28.17 -14.20 -3.00
N ASN A 98 -27.16 -13.72 -3.72
CA ASN A 98 -26.80 -14.11 -5.09
C ASN A 98 -27.93 -13.90 -6.12
N SER A 99 -28.92 -13.08 -5.78
CA SER A 99 -29.95 -12.61 -6.71
C SER A 99 -29.56 -11.23 -7.23
N ILE A 100 -29.79 -11.01 -8.53
CA ILE A 100 -29.61 -9.70 -9.16
C ILE A 100 -30.91 -8.92 -9.03
N THR A 101 -30.83 -7.70 -8.54
CA THR A 101 -31.95 -6.75 -8.43
C THR A 101 -31.67 -5.55 -9.30
N ASN A 102 -32.59 -5.26 -10.21
CA ASN A 102 -32.51 -4.10 -11.10
C ASN A 102 -33.40 -2.99 -10.56
N LEU A 103 -32.90 -1.76 -10.54
CA LEU A 103 -33.65 -0.59 -10.12
C LEU A 103 -33.28 0.63 -10.96
N THR A 104 -34.19 1.60 -10.93
CA THR A 104 -34.00 2.92 -11.52
C THR A 104 -34.18 3.96 -10.43
N SER A 105 -33.23 4.89 -10.32
CA SER A 105 -33.28 5.98 -9.34
C SER A 105 -32.94 7.31 -10.02
N THR A 106 -33.44 8.40 -9.44
CA THR A 106 -33.20 9.79 -9.85
C THR A 106 -32.89 10.63 -8.61
N PRO A 107 -32.42 11.89 -8.75
CA PRO A 107 -32.20 12.75 -7.59
C PRO A 107 -33.46 13.00 -6.74
N SER A 108 -34.65 12.96 -7.36
CA SER A 108 -35.95 13.20 -6.70
C SER A 108 -36.74 11.92 -6.40
N GLN A 109 -36.29 10.78 -6.90
CA GLN A 109 -36.94 9.47 -6.78
C GLN A 109 -35.96 8.39 -6.29
N PRO A 110 -35.43 8.53 -5.06
CA PRO A 110 -34.52 7.54 -4.49
C PRO A 110 -35.25 6.25 -4.14
N LYS A 111 -34.49 5.15 -4.12
CA LYS A 111 -34.99 3.82 -3.76
C LYS A 111 -34.09 3.20 -2.72
N TYR A 112 -34.68 2.43 -1.81
CA TYR A 112 -33.91 1.61 -0.88
C TYR A 112 -34.53 0.24 -0.67
N TYR A 113 -33.68 -0.70 -0.29
CA TYR A 113 -34.00 -2.11 -0.08
C TYR A 113 -33.40 -2.60 1.23
N PHE A 114 -33.90 -3.70 1.78
CA PHE A 114 -33.40 -4.29 3.02
C PHE A 114 -32.75 -5.65 2.77
N TYR A 115 -31.58 -5.86 3.38
CA TYR A 115 -30.91 -7.15 3.39
C TYR A 115 -30.82 -7.70 4.83
N PRO A 116 -31.48 -8.83 5.14
CA PRO A 116 -31.29 -9.53 6.41
C PRO A 116 -30.11 -10.51 6.33
N PHE A 117 -29.27 -10.55 7.37
CA PHE A 117 -28.21 -11.56 7.51
C PHE A 117 -28.75 -12.95 7.83
N ASP A 118 -29.84 -13.04 8.60
CA ASP A 118 -30.46 -14.32 8.90
C ASP A 118 -31.35 -14.80 7.76
N GLN A 119 -30.77 -15.57 6.84
CA GLN A 119 -31.49 -16.26 5.79
C GLN A 119 -31.63 -17.74 6.18
N GLY A 120 -32.86 -18.27 6.08
CA GLY A 120 -33.19 -19.63 6.49
C GLY A 120 -32.42 -20.71 5.71
N PRO A 121 -32.64 -22.01 6.00
CA PRO A 121 -31.79 -23.13 5.55
C PRO A 121 -31.68 -23.39 4.03
N ASN A 122 -32.16 -22.48 3.17
CA ASN A 122 -32.00 -22.50 1.71
C ASN A 122 -31.62 -21.11 1.12
N ARG A 123 -31.05 -20.19 1.92
CA ARG A 123 -30.80 -18.79 1.50
C ARG A 123 -32.09 -18.09 1.03
N MET A 124 -33.21 -18.55 1.57
CA MET A 124 -34.53 -17.95 1.40
C MET A 124 -34.88 -17.25 2.69
N ILE A 125 -35.43 -16.05 2.56
CA ILE A 125 -35.96 -15.29 3.68
C ILE A 125 -37.23 -16.01 4.12
N ASP A 126 -37.20 -16.63 5.29
CA ASP A 126 -38.35 -17.36 5.83
C ASP A 126 -39.25 -16.41 6.62
N LEU A 127 -40.05 -15.64 5.87
CA LEU A 127 -41.01 -14.70 6.47
C LEU A 127 -42.00 -15.41 7.40
N ASN A 128 -42.33 -16.68 7.14
CA ASN A 128 -43.27 -17.44 7.96
C ASN A 128 -42.67 -17.71 9.35
N THR A 129 -41.45 -18.23 9.42
CA THR A 129 -40.76 -18.47 10.68
C THR A 129 -40.52 -17.17 11.47
N GLN A 130 -40.17 -16.07 10.80
CA GLN A 130 -40.00 -14.77 11.49
C GLN A 130 -41.34 -14.22 12.03
N THR A 131 -42.43 -14.39 11.28
CA THR A 131 -43.79 -14.03 11.74
C THR A 131 -44.19 -14.83 12.98
N VAL A 132 -43.91 -16.14 12.98
CA VAL A 132 -44.16 -17.03 14.11
C VAL A 132 -43.29 -16.67 15.33
N LYS A 133 -41.99 -16.40 15.12
CA LYS A 133 -41.06 -15.94 16.16
C LYS A 133 -41.57 -14.67 16.83
N ARG A 134 -42.06 -13.73 16.03
CA ARG A 134 -42.64 -12.50 16.52
C ARG A 134 -43.94 -12.72 17.29
N LYS A 135 -44.89 -13.52 16.76
CA LYS A 135 -46.12 -13.87 17.51
C LYS A 135 -45.80 -14.42 18.90
N HIS A 136 -44.80 -15.30 18.96
CA HIS A 136 -44.31 -15.83 20.23
C HIS A 136 -43.77 -14.74 21.17
N MET A 137 -42.94 -13.83 20.65
CA MET A 137 -42.37 -12.71 21.40
C MET A 137 -43.43 -11.74 21.93
N CYS A 138 -44.49 -11.50 21.14
CA CYS A 138 -45.60 -10.64 21.51
C CYS A 138 -46.66 -11.31 22.41
N ASN A 139 -46.37 -12.52 22.93
CA ASN A 139 -47.30 -13.32 23.73
C ASN A 139 -48.66 -13.58 23.03
N GLU A 140 -48.68 -13.60 21.70
CA GLU A 140 -49.86 -13.99 20.95
C GLU A 140 -50.03 -15.52 20.99
N LYS A 141 -51.28 -15.99 20.89
CA LYS A 141 -51.56 -17.44 20.83
C LYS A 141 -51.04 -18.02 19.52
N LEU A 142 -50.16 -19.01 19.63
CA LEU A 142 -49.63 -19.76 18.50
C LEU A 142 -50.51 -20.98 18.20
N GLU A 143 -50.66 -21.30 16.92
CA GLU A 143 -51.24 -22.57 16.48
C GLU A 143 -50.24 -23.72 16.66
N GLU A 144 -50.73 -24.97 16.73
CA GLU A 144 -49.89 -26.16 16.95
C GLU A 144 -48.80 -26.32 15.86
N PHE A 145 -49.11 -25.91 14.63
CA PHE A 145 -48.15 -25.88 13.52
C PHE A 145 -47.08 -24.80 13.70
N GLU A 146 -47.47 -23.62 14.20
CA GLU A 146 -46.55 -22.50 14.47
C GLU A 146 -45.59 -22.85 15.61
N GLU A 147 -46.07 -23.48 16.68
CA GLU A 147 -45.20 -23.99 17.74
C GLU A 147 -44.17 -24.99 17.24
N ARG A 148 -44.57 -25.89 16.34
CA ARG A 148 -43.67 -26.89 15.76
C ARG A 148 -42.60 -26.22 14.89
N THR A 149 -42.99 -25.21 14.13
CA THR A 149 -42.10 -24.38 13.31
C THR A 149 -41.08 -23.65 14.18
N LEU A 150 -41.53 -23.02 15.27
CA LEU A 150 -40.69 -22.33 16.23
C LEU A 150 -39.70 -23.31 16.89
N LYS A 151 -40.16 -24.46 17.41
CA LYS A 151 -39.30 -25.47 18.04
C LYS A 151 -38.19 -25.96 17.08
N ASN A 152 -38.53 -26.18 15.81
CA ASN A 152 -37.55 -26.56 14.79
C ASN A 152 -36.52 -25.46 14.53
N TYR A 153 -36.95 -24.19 14.50
CA TYR A 153 -36.06 -23.04 14.36
C TYR A 153 -35.04 -22.98 15.50
N TRP A 154 -35.49 -23.01 16.77
CA TRP A 154 -34.58 -22.95 17.93
C TRP A 154 -33.60 -24.13 17.96
N LYS A 155 -34.06 -25.33 17.63
CA LYS A 155 -33.21 -26.53 17.55
C LYS A 155 -32.12 -26.40 16.49
N ASN A 156 -32.46 -25.87 15.31
CA ASN A 156 -31.49 -25.63 14.23
C ASN A 156 -30.54 -24.46 14.55
N ASN A 157 -31.02 -23.43 15.24
CA ASN A 157 -30.20 -22.27 15.60
C ASN A 157 -29.17 -22.61 16.68
N GLN A 158 -29.52 -23.47 17.63
CA GLN A 158 -28.56 -23.98 18.63
C GLN A 158 -27.40 -24.76 17.99
N TYR A 159 -27.65 -25.49 16.89
CA TYR A 159 -26.59 -26.15 16.11
C TYR A 159 -25.79 -25.17 15.23
N ARG A 160 -26.31 -23.94 14.96
CA ARG A 160 -25.64 -22.91 14.16
C ARG A 160 -24.54 -22.17 14.93
N ASP A 161 -24.68 -21.99 16.25
CA ASP A 161 -23.70 -21.24 17.06
C ASP A 161 -22.36 -21.97 17.26
N ASP A 162 -22.36 -23.31 17.26
CA ASP A 162 -21.14 -24.11 17.38
C ASP A 162 -20.22 -24.04 16.13
N ASP A 163 -20.74 -23.55 15.01
CA ASP A 163 -20.07 -23.56 13.69
C ASP A 163 -19.54 -22.17 13.27
N TRP A 164 -19.28 -21.29 14.24
CA TRP A 164 -18.89 -19.87 14.02
C TRP A 164 -17.66 -19.66 13.12
N LEU A 165 -16.79 -20.68 12.99
CA LEU A 165 -15.60 -20.68 12.12
C LEU A 165 -15.91 -20.95 10.64
N TRP A 166 -17.09 -21.50 10.32
CA TRP A 166 -17.40 -22.08 9.02
C TRP A 166 -18.30 -21.20 8.14
N ARG A 167 -18.92 -20.16 8.71
CA ARG A 167 -19.78 -19.24 7.97
C ARG A 167 -19.07 -17.93 7.64
N PRO A 168 -19.25 -17.40 6.41
CA PRO A 168 -18.82 -16.04 6.12
C PRO A 168 -19.69 -15.07 6.91
N LYS A 169 -19.07 -14.35 7.86
CA LYS A 169 -19.71 -13.26 8.62
C LYS A 169 -19.83 -11.97 7.81
N SER A 170 -19.46 -11.99 6.54
CA SER A 170 -19.36 -10.80 5.71
C SER A 170 -19.95 -11.04 4.34
N VAL A 171 -20.52 -9.98 3.78
CA VAL A 171 -21.11 -9.97 2.45
C VAL A 171 -20.58 -8.77 1.68
N ILE A 172 -20.54 -8.89 0.36
CA ILE A 172 -20.18 -7.79 -0.53
C ILE A 172 -21.43 -7.40 -1.30
N VAL A 173 -21.78 -6.11 -1.21
CA VAL A 173 -22.79 -5.49 -2.07
C VAL A 173 -22.09 -5.05 -3.34
N MET A 174 -22.32 -5.75 -4.43
CA MET A 174 -21.77 -5.42 -5.75
C MET A 174 -22.80 -4.62 -6.54
N ILE A 175 -22.41 -3.45 -7.03
CA ILE A 175 -23.30 -2.57 -7.77
C ILE A 175 -22.68 -2.24 -9.12
N GLU A 176 -23.49 -2.35 -10.17
CA GLU A 176 -23.11 -2.13 -11.57
C GLU A 176 -24.15 -1.23 -12.25
N SER A 177 -23.66 -0.39 -13.17
CA SER A 177 -24.44 0.49 -14.02
C SER A 177 -23.71 0.70 -15.34
N ASP A 178 -24.46 0.73 -16.44
CA ASP A 178 -23.92 1.04 -17.76
C ASP A 178 -23.80 2.55 -18.01
N ASP A 179 -24.41 3.37 -17.15
CA ASP A 179 -24.44 4.82 -17.26
C ASP A 179 -23.20 5.46 -16.59
N ASP A 180 -22.72 6.58 -17.14
CA ASP A 180 -21.63 7.38 -16.55
C ASP A 180 -22.09 8.42 -15.52
N ILE A 181 -23.39 8.45 -15.22
CA ILE A 181 -24.02 9.37 -14.26
C ILE A 181 -23.56 9.04 -12.83
N CYS A 182 -23.16 10.06 -12.09
CA CYS A 182 -22.75 9.96 -10.69
C CYS A 182 -23.93 9.63 -9.77
N ALA A 183 -23.71 8.66 -8.88
CA ALA A 183 -24.64 8.27 -7.85
C ALA A 183 -23.93 8.00 -6.53
N VAL A 184 -24.69 8.11 -5.45
CA VAL A 184 -24.25 7.71 -4.11
C VAL A 184 -25.07 6.51 -3.66
N VAL A 185 -24.37 5.54 -3.08
CA VAL A 185 -24.99 4.41 -2.40
C VAL A 185 -24.62 4.45 -0.93
N SER A 186 -25.63 4.43 -0.08
CA SER A 186 -25.48 4.48 1.37
C SER A 186 -26.06 3.21 2.00
N ILE A 187 -25.30 2.63 2.92
CA ILE A 187 -25.62 1.47 3.72
C ILE A 187 -25.94 1.97 5.12
N GLN A 188 -27.22 1.96 5.46
CA GLN A 188 -27.72 2.48 6.73
C GLN A 188 -28.17 1.35 7.63
N ASN A 189 -28.18 1.63 8.93
CA ASN A 189 -28.76 0.69 9.89
C ASN A 189 -30.26 0.48 9.60
N PHE A 190 -30.84 -0.59 10.12
CA PHE A 190 -32.26 -0.94 9.89
C PHE A 190 -33.26 -0.01 10.62
N SER A 191 -32.78 1.03 11.29
CA SER A 191 -33.55 2.01 12.05
C SER A 191 -34.24 3.04 11.15
N CYS A 192 -35.40 3.56 11.58
CA CYS A 192 -36.07 4.70 10.93
C CYS A 192 -35.78 5.99 11.72
N PRO A 193 -35.73 7.18 11.09
CA PRO A 193 -35.94 7.46 9.67
C PRO A 193 -34.75 7.05 8.80
N VAL A 194 -35.02 6.61 7.56
CA VAL A 194 -33.99 6.34 6.55
C VAL A 194 -33.63 7.65 5.86
N PHE A 195 -32.34 7.96 5.77
CA PHE A 195 -31.85 9.17 5.09
C PHE A 195 -31.79 8.92 3.58
N ASP A 196 -32.81 9.38 2.86
CA ASP A 196 -32.98 9.18 1.42
C ASP A 196 -32.86 10.49 0.62
N ASN A 197 -32.30 11.53 1.22
CA ASN A 197 -32.12 12.83 0.58
C ASN A 197 -30.62 13.12 0.33
N GLU A 198 -30.29 13.80 -0.77
CA GLU A 198 -28.90 14.07 -1.16
C GLU A 198 -28.09 14.83 -0.07
N ARG A 199 -28.76 15.63 0.76
CA ARG A 199 -28.12 16.38 1.87
C ARG A 199 -27.87 15.54 3.10
N ASP A 200 -28.74 14.56 3.35
CA ASP A 200 -28.82 13.88 4.64
C ASP A 200 -28.29 12.44 4.58
N ILE A 201 -28.18 11.87 3.37
CA ILE A 201 -27.70 10.50 3.12
C ILE A 201 -26.28 10.23 3.65
N LEU A 202 -25.50 11.28 3.92
CA LEU A 202 -24.13 11.19 4.40
C LEU A 202 -24.02 11.19 5.94
N TYR A 203 -25.13 11.36 6.67
CA TYR A 203 -25.10 11.50 8.13
C TYR A 203 -24.99 10.16 8.88
N ASP A 204 -25.38 9.05 8.26
CA ASP A 204 -25.38 7.74 8.90
C ASP A 204 -24.91 6.63 7.96
N GLY A 205 -24.30 5.61 8.56
CA GLY A 205 -23.88 4.41 7.87
C GLY A 205 -22.62 4.57 7.01
N TYR A 206 -22.43 3.64 6.08
CA TYR A 206 -21.33 3.66 5.11
C TYR A 206 -21.81 4.19 3.77
N TYR A 207 -21.03 4.98 3.06
CA TYR A 207 -21.40 5.43 1.73
C TYR A 207 -20.22 5.40 0.77
N LEU A 208 -20.53 5.23 -0.51
CA LEU A 208 -19.59 5.44 -1.62
C LEU A 208 -20.28 6.21 -2.74
N THR A 209 -19.47 6.91 -3.52
CA THR A 209 -19.89 7.45 -4.81
C THR A 209 -19.44 6.54 -5.93
N MET A 210 -20.23 6.48 -7.01
CA MET A 210 -19.86 5.71 -8.19
C MET A 210 -20.47 6.24 -9.47
N THR A 211 -19.73 6.03 -10.56
CA THR A 211 -20.25 6.12 -11.92
C THR A 211 -20.75 4.75 -12.38
N ARG A 212 -19.86 3.82 -12.75
CA ARG A 212 -20.26 2.53 -13.34
C ARG A 212 -20.30 1.37 -12.36
N ARG A 213 -19.31 1.27 -11.47
CA ARG A 213 -19.14 0.10 -10.59
C ARG A 213 -18.80 0.55 -9.18
N GLY A 214 -19.40 -0.11 -8.20
CA GLY A 214 -19.15 0.12 -6.79
C GLY A 214 -19.23 -1.19 -6.01
N GLY A 215 -18.55 -1.23 -4.87
CA GLY A 215 -18.58 -2.38 -3.98
C GLY A 215 -18.41 -1.94 -2.53
N ILE A 216 -19.21 -2.49 -1.62
CA ILE A 216 -19.02 -2.28 -0.17
C ILE A 216 -19.05 -3.65 0.51
N THR A 217 -18.03 -3.92 1.32
CA THR A 217 -17.97 -5.11 2.17
C THR A 217 -18.57 -4.78 3.54
N LEU A 218 -19.54 -5.58 3.97
CA LEU A 218 -20.29 -5.37 5.20
C LEU A 218 -20.20 -6.61 6.08
N THR A 219 -20.07 -6.42 7.38
CA THR A 219 -19.94 -7.53 8.33
C THR A 219 -21.17 -7.61 9.23
N GLN A 220 -21.55 -8.84 9.60
CA GLN A 220 -22.63 -9.09 10.55
C GLN A 220 -22.31 -8.50 11.93
N ASP A 221 -21.03 -8.35 12.29
CA ASP A 221 -20.64 -7.70 13.54
C ASP A 221 -21.00 -6.21 13.55
N THR A 222 -20.99 -5.55 12.37
CA THR A 222 -21.43 -4.14 12.23
C THR A 222 -22.95 -4.00 12.10
N PHE A 223 -23.61 -4.95 11.44
CA PHE A 223 -25.04 -4.95 11.19
C PHE A 223 -25.63 -6.31 11.60
N PRO A 224 -25.96 -6.52 12.89
CA PRO A 224 -26.29 -7.85 13.42
C PRO A 224 -27.54 -8.47 12.80
N LEU A 225 -28.55 -7.64 12.50
CA LEU A 225 -29.83 -8.06 11.92
C LEU A 225 -29.84 -7.94 10.39
N GLY A 226 -29.26 -6.86 9.87
CA GLY A 226 -29.34 -6.48 8.47
C GLY A 226 -29.12 -4.98 8.29
N PHE A 227 -29.19 -4.52 7.04
CA PHE A 227 -28.97 -3.12 6.68
C PHE A 227 -29.87 -2.69 5.52
N TYR A 228 -30.13 -1.37 5.44
CA TYR A 228 -30.77 -0.76 4.28
C TYR A 228 -29.71 -0.34 3.26
N ILE A 229 -30.03 -0.51 1.97
CA ILE A 229 -29.20 -0.08 0.85
C ILE A 229 -29.97 1.01 0.12
N VAL A 230 -29.50 2.25 0.21
CA VAL A 230 -30.14 3.45 -0.33
C VAL A 230 -29.40 3.90 -1.59
N PHE A 231 -30.14 4.07 -2.69
CA PHE A 231 -29.62 4.48 -3.99
C PHE A 231 -30.15 5.86 -4.38
N ILE A 232 -29.24 6.83 -4.50
CA ILE A 232 -29.58 8.19 -4.93
C ILE A 232 -28.67 8.61 -6.08
N VAL A 233 -29.26 9.13 -7.14
CA VAL A 233 -28.51 9.80 -8.21
C VAL A 233 -28.16 11.21 -7.76
N LYS A 234 -26.89 11.59 -7.86
CA LYS A 234 -26.44 12.94 -7.54
C LYS A 234 -26.95 13.91 -8.59
N THR A 235 -27.25 15.14 -8.20
CA THR A 235 -27.68 16.20 -9.15
C THR A 235 -26.55 16.62 -10.11
N SER A 236 -25.30 16.45 -9.70
CA SER A 236 -24.10 16.74 -10.50
C SER A 236 -23.14 15.54 -10.53
N ASP A 237 -22.18 15.55 -11.45
CA ASP A 237 -21.13 14.53 -11.58
C ASP A 237 -19.86 14.88 -10.78
N ASP A 238 -19.84 16.04 -10.11
CA ASP A 238 -18.64 16.60 -9.49
C ASP A 238 -18.01 15.64 -8.48
N ASP A 239 -18.82 15.03 -7.60
CA ASP A 239 -18.36 14.11 -6.56
C ASP A 239 -17.71 12.83 -7.13
N CYS A 240 -18.11 12.40 -8.33
CA CYS A 240 -17.56 11.21 -8.99
C CYS A 240 -16.43 11.53 -9.98
N SER A 241 -16.17 12.81 -10.25
CA SER A 241 -15.16 13.25 -11.20
C SER A 241 -13.96 13.82 -10.45
N ASP A 242 -12.76 13.34 -10.77
CA ASP A 242 -11.50 13.85 -10.19
C ASP A 242 -11.10 15.22 -10.79
N VAL A 243 -12.09 15.98 -11.28
CA VAL A 243 -11.89 17.29 -11.87
C VAL A 243 -11.66 18.26 -10.73
N THR A 244 -10.39 18.50 -10.44
CA THR A 244 -9.92 19.76 -9.85
C THR A 244 -10.78 20.88 -10.41
N VAL A 245 -11.58 21.50 -9.55
CA VAL A 245 -12.34 22.70 -9.89
C VAL A 245 -11.32 23.71 -10.40
N THR A 246 -11.17 23.75 -11.72
CA THR A 246 -10.23 24.65 -12.37
C THR A 246 -10.73 26.04 -12.01
N ASN A 247 -9.86 26.81 -11.35
CA ASN A 247 -10.07 28.21 -11.03
C ASN A 247 -10.65 28.92 -12.24
N THR A 248 -11.96 29.16 -12.26
CA THR A 248 -12.64 30.28 -12.92
C THR A 248 -14.14 30.04 -12.87
N THR A 249 -14.78 30.62 -11.87
CA THR A 249 -15.89 31.57 -12.00
C THR A 249 -16.58 31.60 -10.64
N LEU A 250 -16.91 32.82 -10.21
CA LEU A 250 -17.78 33.09 -9.07
C LEU A 250 -18.84 31.97 -8.93
N PRO A 251 -19.00 31.33 -7.76
CA PRO A 251 -20.05 30.33 -7.61
C PRO A 251 -21.35 30.99 -8.04
N LYS A 252 -22.12 30.38 -8.96
CA LYS A 252 -23.35 30.98 -9.49
C LYS A 252 -24.29 31.43 -8.36
N MET A 253 -24.12 30.86 -7.15
CA MET A 253 -24.60 31.29 -5.82
C MET A 253 -24.55 32.80 -5.55
N ALA A 254 -23.49 33.52 -5.97
CA ALA A 254 -23.39 34.98 -5.78
C ALA A 254 -24.50 35.75 -6.53
N THR A 255 -25.02 35.19 -7.62
CA THR A 255 -26.16 35.72 -8.36
C THR A 255 -27.51 35.44 -7.67
N TYR A 256 -27.62 34.36 -6.90
CA TYR A 256 -28.85 33.99 -6.17
C TYR A 256 -29.07 34.83 -4.91
N LEU A 257 -28.00 35.43 -4.36
CA LEU A 257 -28.03 36.33 -3.20
C LEU A 257 -28.33 37.80 -3.55
N GLY A 258 -28.77 38.09 -4.78
CA GLY A 258 -29.32 39.41 -5.15
C GLY A 258 -28.28 40.47 -5.55
N TRP A 259 -27.06 40.09 -5.93
CA TRP A 259 -26.03 41.01 -6.42
C TRP A 259 -26.10 41.21 -7.95
N GLY A 260 -27.31 41.41 -8.47
CA GLY A 260 -27.58 41.67 -9.89
C GLY A 260 -29.07 41.92 -10.13
N GLU A 261 -29.39 42.81 -11.08
CA GLU A 261 -30.75 43.24 -11.43
C GLU A 261 -31.73 42.08 -11.62
N GLU A 262 -32.99 42.28 -11.23
CA GLU A 262 -34.14 41.36 -11.33
C GLU A 262 -34.23 40.68 -12.71
N LYS A 263 -33.50 39.58 -12.88
CA LYS A 263 -33.78 38.59 -13.91
C LYS A 263 -34.54 37.45 -13.27
N VAL A 264 -35.71 37.16 -13.83
CA VAL A 264 -36.46 35.93 -13.58
C VAL A 264 -35.48 34.77 -13.70
N LEU A 265 -35.19 34.15 -12.56
CA LEU A 265 -34.24 33.06 -12.43
C LEU A 265 -34.87 31.81 -13.03
N TYR A 266 -34.50 31.47 -14.26
CA TYR A 266 -34.86 30.20 -14.88
C TYR A 266 -34.08 29.09 -14.20
N VAL A 267 -34.73 28.39 -13.27
CA VAL A 267 -34.22 27.15 -12.69
C VAL A 267 -34.48 26.04 -13.71
N PRO A 268 -33.45 25.40 -14.28
CA PRO A 268 -33.66 24.30 -15.22
C PRO A 268 -34.38 23.15 -14.51
N ALA A 269 -35.43 22.61 -15.13
CA ALA A 269 -36.04 21.37 -14.69
C ALA A 269 -35.16 20.21 -15.15
N ASN A 270 -34.59 19.45 -14.23
CA ASN A 270 -33.63 18.37 -14.53
C ASN A 270 -34.24 16.99 -14.31
N ASP A 271 -35.53 16.83 -14.63
CA ASP A 271 -36.28 15.58 -14.47
C ASP A 271 -35.76 14.43 -15.37
N GLY A 272 -34.77 14.67 -16.23
CA GLY A 272 -34.20 13.69 -17.16
C GLY A 272 -32.99 12.90 -16.64
N ARG A 273 -32.44 13.24 -15.46
CA ARG A 273 -31.26 12.56 -14.90
C ARG A 273 -31.67 11.27 -14.19
N VAL A 274 -31.59 10.16 -14.92
CA VAL A 274 -32.00 8.82 -14.47
C VAL A 274 -30.81 7.89 -14.60
N LYS A 275 -30.59 7.04 -13.59
CA LYS A 275 -29.57 6.00 -13.63
C LYS A 275 -30.18 4.63 -13.41
N HIS A 276 -29.75 3.67 -14.24
CA HIS A 276 -30.11 2.27 -14.11
C HIS A 276 -29.04 1.54 -13.30
N PHE A 277 -29.45 0.88 -12.21
CA PHE A 277 -28.55 0.08 -11.37
C PHE A 277 -28.95 -1.39 -11.44
N SER A 278 -27.94 -2.24 -11.42
CA SER A 278 -28.02 -3.67 -11.16
C SER A 278 -27.15 -3.94 -9.94
N PHE A 279 -27.71 -4.53 -8.90
CA PHE A 279 -26.93 -4.90 -7.72
C PHE A 279 -27.20 -6.33 -7.29
N LYS A 280 -26.19 -6.94 -6.66
CA LYS A 280 -26.28 -8.28 -6.08
C LYS A 280 -25.45 -8.35 -4.80
N ILE A 281 -25.86 -9.23 -3.90
CA ILE A 281 -25.16 -9.44 -2.63
C ILE A 281 -24.56 -10.84 -2.63
N ILE A 282 -23.25 -10.92 -2.41
CA ILE A 282 -22.50 -12.19 -2.41
C ILE A 282 -21.83 -12.42 -1.06
N GLU A 283 -21.71 -13.69 -0.66
CA GLU A 283 -20.95 -14.10 0.53
C GLU A 283 -19.44 -13.92 0.28
N THR A 284 -18.70 -13.48 1.31
CA THR A 284 -17.22 -13.46 1.26
C THR A 284 -16.62 -14.84 1.54
N ILE A 285 -15.31 -14.96 1.39
CA ILE A 285 -14.54 -16.14 1.83
C ILE A 285 -14.70 -16.33 3.36
N SER A 286 -14.77 -17.58 3.81
CA SER A 286 -14.84 -17.91 5.24
C SER A 286 -13.49 -17.73 5.96
N TYR A 287 -13.53 -17.51 7.28
CA TYR A 287 -12.29 -17.32 8.07
C TYR A 287 -11.35 -18.54 7.99
N ARG A 288 -11.90 -19.75 7.97
CA ARG A 288 -11.12 -20.99 7.84
C ARG A 288 -10.39 -21.09 6.51
N GLU A 289 -11.07 -20.83 5.39
CA GLU A 289 -10.44 -20.85 4.06
C GLU A 289 -9.34 -19.80 3.96
N TYR A 290 -9.60 -18.61 4.50
CA TYR A 290 -8.62 -17.54 4.54
C TYR A 290 -7.39 -17.92 5.39
N ALA A 291 -7.59 -18.52 6.57
CA ALA A 291 -6.50 -18.97 7.43
C ALA A 291 -5.66 -20.09 6.77
N ILE A 292 -6.29 -21.00 6.03
CA ILE A 292 -5.57 -22.04 5.26
C ILE A 292 -4.71 -21.38 4.17
N ALA A 293 -5.26 -20.42 3.42
CA ALA A 293 -4.52 -19.72 2.37
C ALA A 293 -3.34 -18.91 2.94
N ALA A 294 -3.55 -18.17 4.03
CA ALA A 294 -2.50 -17.45 4.75
C ALA A 294 -1.41 -18.41 5.26
N GLY A 295 -1.81 -19.53 5.88
CA GLY A 295 -0.90 -20.57 6.35
C GLY A 295 -0.04 -21.16 5.23
N ALA A 296 -0.62 -21.40 4.05
CA ALA A 296 0.10 -21.89 2.88
C ALA A 296 1.17 -20.88 2.40
N ALA A 297 0.85 -19.58 2.38
CA ALA A 297 1.82 -18.53 2.05
C ALA A 297 2.97 -18.47 3.07
N LEU A 298 2.69 -18.56 4.37
CA LEU A 298 3.73 -18.63 5.41
C LEU A 298 4.61 -19.87 5.28
N ALA A 299 4.01 -21.03 4.96
CA ALA A 299 4.75 -22.27 4.74
C ALA A 299 5.73 -22.13 3.56
N PHE A 300 5.30 -21.47 2.48
CA PHE A 300 6.17 -21.15 1.34
C PHE A 300 7.37 -20.29 1.77
N PHE A 301 7.18 -19.19 2.51
CA PHE A 301 8.32 -18.39 2.97
C PHE A 301 9.20 -19.13 3.98
N SER A 302 8.60 -19.95 4.84
CA SER A 302 9.32 -20.77 5.82
C SER A 302 10.25 -21.78 5.16
N CYS A 303 9.93 -22.26 3.94
CA CYS A 303 10.80 -23.19 3.22
C CYS A 303 12.19 -22.59 2.92
N PHE A 304 12.30 -21.28 2.68
CA PHE A 304 13.58 -20.59 2.47
C PHE A 304 14.43 -20.57 3.75
N TYR A 305 13.81 -20.39 4.90
CA TYR A 305 14.49 -20.44 6.19
C TYR A 305 14.98 -21.85 6.52
N ILE A 306 14.15 -22.86 6.26
CA ILE A 306 14.53 -24.27 6.42
C ILE A 306 15.70 -24.60 5.48
N GLY A 307 15.64 -24.21 4.21
CA GLY A 307 16.72 -24.38 3.24
C GLY A 307 18.02 -23.72 3.69
N PHE A 308 17.94 -22.48 4.20
CA PHE A 308 19.10 -21.80 4.77
C PHE A 308 19.67 -22.53 6.00
N LEU A 309 18.82 -23.02 6.91
CA LEU A 309 19.24 -23.79 8.08
C LEU A 309 19.95 -25.09 7.68
N ILE A 310 19.42 -25.83 6.70
CA ILE A 310 20.05 -27.04 6.16
C ILE A 310 21.45 -26.72 5.61
N VAL A 311 21.59 -25.67 4.81
CA VAL A 311 22.89 -25.23 4.28
C VAL A 311 23.86 -24.88 5.41
N VAL A 312 23.39 -24.22 6.47
CA VAL A 312 24.19 -23.90 7.65
C VAL A 312 24.68 -25.17 8.34
N LEU A 313 23.79 -26.14 8.58
CA LEU A 313 24.12 -27.41 9.23
C LEU A 313 25.11 -28.24 8.40
N CYS A 314 24.91 -28.33 7.08
CA CYS A 314 25.84 -29.02 6.18
C CYS A 314 27.25 -28.39 6.22
N GLN A 315 27.34 -27.05 6.25
CA GLN A 315 28.62 -26.35 6.34
C GLN A 315 29.29 -26.48 7.72
N CYS A 316 28.51 -26.59 8.80
CA CYS A 316 29.05 -26.86 10.14
C CYS A 316 29.57 -28.30 10.22
N ARG A 317 28.83 -29.29 9.70
CA ARG A 317 29.28 -30.69 9.63
C ARG A 317 30.55 -30.84 8.78
N ASN A 318 30.63 -30.18 7.64
CA ASN A 318 31.82 -30.22 6.78
C ASN A 318 33.04 -29.53 7.43
N ARG A 319 32.83 -28.52 8.28
CA ARG A 319 33.93 -27.92 9.07
C ARG A 319 34.37 -28.83 10.20
N TRP A 320 33.44 -29.45 10.91
CA TRP A 320 33.74 -30.39 11.99
C TRP A 320 34.52 -31.60 11.49
N THR A 321 34.07 -32.22 10.39
CA THR A 321 34.79 -33.35 9.76
C THR A 321 36.22 -32.99 9.38
N ARG A 322 36.45 -31.84 8.72
CA ARG A 322 37.82 -31.37 8.42
C ARG A 322 38.68 -31.14 9.66
N LEU A 323 38.11 -30.63 10.75
CA LEU A 323 38.85 -30.43 11.99
C LEU A 323 39.21 -31.75 12.67
N VAL A 324 38.36 -32.77 12.55
CA VAL A 324 38.64 -34.13 13.04
C VAL A 324 39.70 -34.83 12.19
N ASP A 325 39.67 -34.66 10.86
CA ASP A 325 40.68 -35.21 9.94
C ASP A 325 42.06 -34.53 10.12
N ASP A 326 42.11 -33.21 10.34
CA ASP A 326 43.36 -32.51 10.65
C ASP A 326 43.90 -32.90 12.04
N ALA A 327 43.02 -33.19 13.02
CA ALA A 327 43.43 -33.64 14.34
C ALA A 327 43.96 -35.09 14.34
N SER A 328 43.39 -35.99 13.54
CA SER A 328 43.86 -37.38 13.40
C SER A 328 45.14 -37.50 12.57
N GLY A 329 45.36 -36.62 11.59
CA GLY A 329 46.59 -36.58 10.78
C GLY A 329 47.85 -36.08 11.51
N THR A 330 47.74 -35.63 12.77
CA THR A 330 48.87 -35.10 13.55
C THR A 330 49.44 -36.11 14.56
N GLU A 331 48.81 -37.27 14.78
CA GLU A 331 49.30 -38.28 15.75
C GLU A 331 50.13 -39.44 15.16
N GLU A 332 50.13 -39.69 13.85
CA GLU A 332 50.88 -40.83 13.26
C GLU A 332 52.36 -40.56 12.93
N GLY A 333 52.95 -39.46 13.42
CA GLY A 333 54.27 -39.00 13.00
C GLY A 333 55.32 -38.80 14.11
N ARG A 334 55.51 -39.74 15.04
CA ARG A 334 56.64 -39.68 16.00
C ARG A 334 57.20 -41.05 16.36
N ILE A 335 58.55 -41.14 16.38
CA ILE A 335 59.48 -42.27 16.67
C ILE A 335 60.00 -42.93 15.35
N THR A 336 61.28 -42.96 14.94
CA THR A 336 62.64 -42.66 15.48
C THR A 336 63.66 -42.57 14.30
N PRO A 337 64.94 -42.14 14.52
CA PRO A 337 65.87 -41.73 13.46
C PRO A 337 66.69 -42.90 12.89
N ILE A 338 67.15 -42.79 11.62
CA ILE A 338 68.44 -43.26 11.11
C ILE A 338 68.65 -42.68 9.70
N GLU A 339 69.91 -42.32 9.47
CA GLU A 339 70.56 -41.55 8.42
C GLU A 339 70.70 -42.29 7.09
N ALA A 340 70.39 -41.63 5.95
CA ALA A 340 70.94 -41.93 4.62
C ALA A 340 70.66 -40.78 3.63
N ASP A 341 71.69 -40.47 2.84
CA ASP A 341 71.90 -39.37 1.89
C ASP A 341 70.84 -39.13 0.78
N PRO A 342 70.90 -37.97 0.08
CA PRO A 342 69.79 -37.41 -0.71
C PRO A 342 69.78 -37.87 -2.18
N PRO A 343 68.62 -37.80 -2.87
CA PRO A 343 68.65 -37.53 -4.30
C PRO A 343 67.67 -36.43 -4.75
N THR A 344 68.28 -35.36 -5.25
CA THR A 344 68.01 -34.75 -6.58
C THR A 344 66.59 -34.29 -6.91
N VAL A 345 66.35 -32.99 -6.71
CA VAL A 345 65.37 -32.21 -7.47
C VAL A 345 65.82 -32.12 -8.93
N ARG A 346 65.05 -32.72 -9.84
CA ARG A 346 65.25 -32.64 -11.29
C ARG A 346 64.77 -31.28 -11.79
N ARG A 347 65.64 -30.26 -11.69
CA ARG A 347 65.45 -28.94 -12.31
C ARG A 347 65.87 -29.03 -13.79
N ARG A 348 64.93 -28.85 -14.72
CA ARG A 348 65.27 -28.68 -16.14
C ARG A 348 65.78 -27.25 -16.35
N ARG A 349 67.05 -27.20 -16.73
CA ARG A 349 67.91 -26.06 -17.03
C ARG A 349 67.46 -25.35 -18.32
N VAL A 350 67.49 -24.02 -18.32
CA VAL A 350 68.05 -23.23 -19.44
C VAL A 350 69.07 -22.27 -18.85
N THR A 351 70.22 -22.27 -19.50
CA THR A 351 71.52 -21.72 -19.13
C THR A 351 71.70 -20.34 -19.75
N ASP A 352 72.43 -19.46 -19.06
CA ASP A 352 73.64 -18.74 -19.54
C ASP A 352 74.23 -18.00 -18.33
N MET A 353 75.37 -18.46 -17.75
CA MET A 353 76.76 -18.01 -17.99
C MET A 353 76.95 -16.50 -17.77
N SER A 354 77.90 -15.96 -16.99
CA SER A 354 79.07 -16.51 -16.27
C SER A 354 79.81 -15.37 -15.53
N GLY A 355 80.42 -15.69 -14.37
CA GLY A 355 81.62 -15.07 -13.73
C GLY A 355 81.56 -13.60 -13.29
N SER A 356 82.34 -13.10 -12.31
CA SER A 356 83.29 -13.62 -11.32
C SER A 356 83.92 -12.38 -10.62
N GLY A 357 84.35 -12.50 -9.35
CA GLY A 357 85.20 -11.53 -8.63
C GLY A 357 84.56 -11.04 -7.32
N GLU A 358 85.00 -11.50 -6.14
CA GLU A 358 85.99 -10.83 -5.23
C GLU A 358 85.50 -9.47 -4.72
N SER A 359 85.64 -9.01 -3.47
CA SER A 359 86.17 -9.48 -2.19
C SER A 359 85.83 -8.35 -1.16
N SER A 360 85.74 -8.71 0.13
CA SER A 360 86.10 -7.89 1.33
C SER A 360 85.29 -6.67 1.83
N LEU A 361 84.88 -6.80 3.11
CA LEU A 361 85.03 -5.88 4.26
C LEU A 361 84.09 -4.66 4.48
N ARG A 362 83.53 -4.64 5.70
CA ARG A 362 82.88 -3.55 6.49
C ARG A 362 83.92 -2.47 6.96
N PRO A 363 83.59 -1.41 7.76
CA PRO A 363 82.32 -0.72 8.09
C PRO A 363 82.39 0.84 8.03
N ASN A 364 81.22 1.49 8.23
CA ASN A 364 80.92 2.82 8.83
C ASN A 364 81.97 3.95 8.87
N GLU A 365 81.58 5.16 8.40
CA GLU A 365 81.50 6.38 9.26
C GLU A 365 80.84 7.60 8.59
N ALA A 366 80.03 8.29 9.41
CA ALA A 366 79.76 9.73 9.56
C ALA A 366 79.59 10.72 8.37
N ASN A 367 78.42 11.36 8.39
CA ASN A 367 78.11 12.78 8.21
C ASN A 367 78.90 13.62 7.18
N GLY A 368 78.18 14.07 6.15
CA GLY A 368 78.52 15.25 5.35
C GLY A 368 77.29 15.80 4.65
N SER A 369 76.80 16.95 5.11
CA SER A 369 75.79 17.75 4.44
C SER A 369 76.38 18.42 3.19
N PHE A 370 75.81 18.15 2.00
CA PHE A 370 75.87 19.10 0.90
C PHE A 370 74.69 18.93 -0.06
N SER A 371 74.12 20.06 -0.42
CA SER A 371 72.98 20.27 -1.31
C SER A 371 73.36 19.98 -2.75
N GLN A 372 72.59 19.16 -3.46
CA GLN A 372 72.40 19.36 -4.90
C GLN A 372 71.10 18.75 -5.39
N SER A 373 70.27 19.65 -5.91
CA SER A 373 69.11 19.41 -6.75
C SER A 373 69.46 18.51 -7.94
N GLN A 374 68.82 17.35 -8.04
CA GLN A 374 68.49 16.76 -9.34
C GLN A 374 67.04 16.30 -9.36
N THR A 375 66.31 17.01 -10.20
CA THR A 375 65.00 16.69 -10.76
C THR A 375 64.91 15.24 -11.22
N ASN A 376 63.95 14.50 -10.68
CA ASN A 376 63.34 13.41 -11.44
C ASN A 376 61.84 13.36 -11.13
N SER A 377 61.08 13.93 -12.06
CA SER A 377 59.63 13.89 -12.14
C SER A 377 59.15 12.47 -12.41
N GLN A 378 58.51 11.84 -11.42
CA GLN A 378 57.64 10.69 -11.62
C GLN A 378 56.22 11.04 -11.13
N PRO A 379 55.17 10.68 -11.87
CA PRO A 379 53.81 11.11 -11.56
C PRO A 379 53.27 10.30 -10.37
N THR A 380 53.24 10.90 -9.19
CA THR A 380 52.35 10.47 -8.10
C THR A 380 50.92 10.76 -8.52
N VAL A 381 50.21 9.73 -8.97
CA VAL A 381 48.76 9.79 -9.20
C VAL A 381 48.09 9.77 -7.83
N GLU A 382 47.91 10.96 -7.27
CA GLU A 382 47.01 11.21 -6.15
C GLU A 382 45.58 10.84 -6.55
N CYS A 383 44.85 10.23 -5.63
CA CYS A 383 43.46 9.84 -5.81
C CYS A 383 42.56 11.07 -5.62
N SER A 384 42.55 11.99 -6.59
CA SER A 384 41.76 13.23 -6.50
C SER A 384 40.41 13.07 -7.21
N SER A 385 39.33 13.31 -6.45
CA SER A 385 38.28 14.24 -6.90
C SER A 385 37.59 14.89 -5.69
N ALA A 386 37.49 16.22 -5.79
CA ALA A 386 37.45 17.22 -4.73
C ALA A 386 36.11 17.36 -3.97
N SER A 387 36.21 17.67 -2.67
CA SER A 387 35.76 18.94 -2.03
C SER A 387 35.50 18.71 -0.53
N ASP A 388 36.35 19.40 0.24
CA ASP A 388 36.27 19.97 1.58
C ASP A 388 35.95 19.14 2.84
N THR A 389 36.94 19.25 3.75
CA THR A 389 37.00 19.00 5.19
C THR A 389 36.70 17.58 5.65
N GLU A 390 37.76 16.80 5.89
CA GLU A 390 38.00 15.93 7.06
C GLU A 390 39.22 15.05 6.77
N SER A 391 40.43 15.60 6.90
CA SER A 391 41.67 14.82 6.82
C SER A 391 42.75 15.37 7.76
N GLU A 392 42.55 15.20 9.06
CA GLU A 392 43.63 15.23 10.06
C GLU A 392 43.55 14.00 10.96
N PHE A 393 43.58 12.81 10.36
CA PHE A 393 43.97 11.61 11.10
C PHE A 393 44.51 10.52 10.16
N SER A 394 45.67 10.79 9.57
CA SER A 394 46.52 9.75 9.01
C SER A 394 47.89 9.89 9.64
N THR A 395 48.16 9.08 10.66
CA THR A 395 49.42 9.04 11.40
C THR A 395 50.59 8.73 10.45
N LEU A 396 51.68 9.48 10.62
CA LEU A 396 52.91 9.43 9.81
C LEU A 396 53.55 8.01 9.70
N ASP A 397 53.21 7.09 10.58
CA ASP A 397 53.64 5.68 10.53
C ASP A 397 53.13 4.92 9.29
N ASP A 398 52.01 5.33 8.70
CA ASP A 398 51.38 4.63 7.56
C ASP A 398 52.08 4.88 6.21
N LYS A 399 53.00 5.86 6.15
CA LYS A 399 53.74 6.23 4.93
C LYS A 399 55.04 5.43 4.77
N ASN A 400 55.59 4.90 5.87
CA ASN A 400 56.84 4.14 5.86
C ASN A 400 56.62 2.66 5.49
N THR A 401 55.48 2.07 5.85
CA THR A 401 55.11 0.69 5.50
C THR A 401 54.89 0.50 4.00
N ASP A 402 54.40 1.54 3.30
CA ASP A 402 54.17 1.53 1.86
C ASP A 402 55.47 1.41 1.04
N LYS A 403 56.63 1.84 1.58
CA LYS A 403 57.93 1.69 0.90
C LYS A 403 58.57 0.32 1.13
N GLU A 404 58.25 -0.36 2.23
CA GLU A 404 58.80 -1.70 2.52
C GLU A 404 58.07 -2.82 1.77
N LEU A 405 56.74 -2.70 1.55
CA LEU A 405 55.96 -3.77 0.93
C LEU A 405 56.28 -4.02 -0.56
N TYR A 406 56.74 -2.99 -1.29
CA TYR A 406 57.17 -3.13 -2.69
C TYR A 406 58.60 -3.67 -2.83
N ARG A 407 59.36 -3.77 -1.73
CA ARG A 407 60.78 -4.15 -1.74
C ARG A 407 61.04 -5.61 -1.37
N LEU A 408 60.06 -6.31 -0.77
CA LEU A 408 60.13 -7.75 -0.53
C LEU A 408 59.18 -8.51 -1.45
N GLY A 409 59.74 -9.43 -2.25
CA GLY A 409 58.98 -10.34 -3.10
C GLY A 409 57.97 -11.17 -2.31
N GLY A 410 56.70 -10.77 -2.35
CA GLY A 410 55.55 -11.48 -1.80
C GLY A 410 54.46 -11.61 -2.85
N LYS A 411 53.84 -12.79 -2.95
CA LYS A 411 52.85 -13.21 -3.95
C LYS A 411 51.87 -12.08 -4.33
N LEU A 412 51.70 -11.86 -5.64
CA LEU A 412 50.74 -10.90 -6.20
C LEU A 412 49.31 -11.34 -5.85
N CYS A 413 48.59 -10.54 -5.06
CA CYS A 413 47.17 -10.75 -4.74
C CYS A 413 46.29 -9.76 -5.51
N VAL A 414 45.11 -10.19 -5.98
CA VAL A 414 44.14 -9.32 -6.69
C VAL A 414 43.74 -8.09 -5.86
N ALA A 415 43.73 -8.22 -4.52
CA ALA A 415 43.49 -7.11 -3.61
C ALA A 415 44.56 -6.00 -3.67
N ASN A 416 45.79 -6.31 -4.13
CA ASN A 416 46.86 -5.34 -4.31
C ASN A 416 46.74 -4.55 -5.63
N LEU A 417 45.85 -4.97 -6.55
CA LEU A 417 45.46 -4.15 -7.71
C LEU A 417 44.43 -3.09 -7.35
N ALA A 418 43.71 -3.26 -6.24
CA ALA A 418 42.77 -2.26 -5.76
C ALA A 418 43.55 -1.07 -5.17
N ARG A 419 43.32 0.14 -5.69
CA ARG A 419 44.10 1.34 -5.31
C ARG A 419 43.78 1.85 -3.90
N CYS A 420 42.67 1.42 -3.31
CA CYS A 420 42.17 1.91 -2.02
C CYS A 420 42.25 0.86 -0.91
N ARG A 421 42.72 1.26 0.29
CA ARG A 421 42.83 0.37 1.46
C ARG A 421 41.44 -0.19 1.87
N PRO A 422 41.32 -1.49 2.19
CA PRO A 422 40.04 -2.14 2.54
C PRO A 422 39.28 -1.48 3.71
N ARG A 423 40.00 -0.91 4.68
CA ARG A 423 39.41 -0.22 5.85
C ARG A 423 38.65 1.05 5.45
N VAL A 424 39.21 1.84 4.55
CA VAL A 424 38.57 3.06 4.00
C VAL A 424 37.31 2.68 3.22
N LEU A 425 37.41 1.61 2.43
CA LEU A 425 36.32 1.08 1.61
C LEU A 425 35.15 0.56 2.46
N SER A 426 35.46 -0.13 3.57
CA SER A 426 34.48 -0.59 4.55
C SER A 426 33.77 0.58 5.23
N ASN A 427 34.51 1.60 5.70
CA ASN A 427 33.91 2.78 6.33
C ASN A 427 32.98 3.54 5.38
N ARG A 428 33.41 3.72 4.12
CA ARG A 428 32.56 4.33 3.07
C ARG A 428 31.29 3.52 2.83
N SER A 429 31.36 2.18 2.83
CA SER A 429 30.18 1.33 2.66
C SER A 429 29.21 1.37 3.84
N ASN A 430 29.71 1.54 5.07
CA ASN A 430 28.87 1.63 6.27
C ASN A 430 28.03 2.92 6.31
N MET A 431 28.47 3.98 5.63
CA MET A 431 27.68 5.21 5.50
C MET A 431 26.38 4.99 4.74
N TYR A 432 26.33 4.03 3.79
CA TYR A 432 25.06 3.68 3.13
C TYR A 432 24.04 3.12 4.12
N LEU A 433 24.47 2.24 5.04
CA LEU A 433 23.59 1.66 6.04
C LEU A 433 22.99 2.72 6.97
N TRP A 434 23.83 3.61 7.50
CA TRP A 434 23.36 4.67 8.40
C TRP A 434 22.40 5.63 7.70
N ASN A 435 22.70 6.04 6.47
CA ASN A 435 21.78 6.90 5.70
C ASN A 435 20.43 6.23 5.42
N VAL A 436 20.41 4.95 5.00
CA VAL A 436 19.14 4.20 4.81
C VAL A 436 18.36 4.11 6.11
N LEU A 437 19.02 3.83 7.23
CA LEU A 437 18.37 3.72 8.53
C LEU A 437 17.76 5.06 8.96
N THR A 438 18.48 6.16 8.78
CA THR A 438 17.94 7.51 9.02
C THR A 438 16.72 7.78 8.16
N VAL A 439 16.80 7.55 6.84
CA VAL A 439 15.67 7.75 5.93
C VAL A 439 14.48 6.88 6.34
N MET A 440 14.70 5.61 6.67
CA MET A 440 13.67 4.70 7.16
C MET A 440 12.95 5.26 8.39
N VAL A 441 13.68 5.67 9.43
CA VAL A 441 13.06 6.15 10.67
C VAL A 441 12.24 7.42 10.42
N PHE A 442 12.81 8.42 9.75
CA PHE A 442 12.13 9.69 9.49
C PHE A 442 10.96 9.56 8.51
N TYR A 443 10.98 8.55 7.65
CA TYR A 443 9.92 8.31 6.69
C TYR A 443 8.80 7.42 7.25
N THR A 444 9.14 6.30 7.91
CA THR A 444 8.15 5.35 8.45
C THR A 444 7.33 5.94 9.60
N LEU A 445 7.90 6.77 10.47
CA LEU A 445 7.17 7.32 11.62
C LEU A 445 5.95 8.18 11.21
N PRO A 446 6.07 9.20 10.33
CA PRO A 446 4.92 9.95 9.83
C PRO A 446 3.92 9.09 9.05
N VAL A 447 4.40 8.12 8.27
CA VAL A 447 3.55 7.24 7.45
C VAL A 447 2.60 6.44 8.33
N ILE A 448 3.12 5.79 9.37
CA ILE A 448 2.29 5.01 10.30
C ILE A 448 1.26 5.91 10.99
N GLN A 449 1.67 7.11 11.43
CA GLN A 449 0.75 8.07 12.04
C GLN A 449 -0.37 8.48 11.07
N LEU A 450 -0.03 8.80 9.82
CA LEU A 450 -1.00 9.26 8.83
C LEU A 450 -2.01 8.17 8.48
N VAL A 451 -1.52 6.96 8.24
CA VAL A 451 -2.36 5.81 7.87
C VAL A 451 -3.34 5.43 8.98
N ILE A 452 -2.90 5.42 10.25
CA ILE A 452 -3.80 5.18 11.39
C ILE A 452 -4.88 6.27 11.48
N THR A 453 -4.52 7.53 11.24
CA THR A 453 -5.48 8.64 11.25
C THR A 453 -6.53 8.48 10.14
N TYR A 454 -6.12 8.16 8.91
CA TYR A 454 -7.07 7.93 7.81
C TYR A 454 -7.97 6.72 8.05
N GLN A 455 -7.43 5.62 8.57
CA GLN A 455 -8.23 4.43 8.89
C GLN A 455 -9.30 4.76 9.96
N ARG A 456 -8.96 5.58 10.96
CA ARG A 456 -9.93 6.05 11.95
C ARG A 456 -10.98 6.96 11.33
N LEU A 457 -10.56 7.88 10.45
CA LEU A 457 -11.47 8.79 9.76
C LEU A 457 -12.45 8.02 8.86
N LEU A 458 -12.00 7.01 8.13
CA LEU A 458 -12.85 6.13 7.33
C LEU A 458 -13.89 5.41 8.20
N ASN A 459 -13.46 4.80 9.30
CA ASN A 459 -14.37 4.09 10.21
C ASN A 459 -15.37 5.00 10.93
N GLN A 460 -15.00 6.25 11.22
CA GLN A 460 -15.88 7.21 11.90
C GLN A 460 -16.84 7.92 10.95
N SER A 461 -16.37 8.29 9.75
CA SER A 461 -17.17 9.02 8.77
C SER A 461 -18.04 8.10 7.92
N GLY A 462 -17.70 6.81 7.82
CA GLY A 462 -18.35 5.87 6.92
C GLY A 462 -18.04 6.11 5.43
N ASN A 463 -17.21 7.10 5.11
CA ASN A 463 -16.89 7.49 3.74
C ASN A 463 -15.89 6.51 3.11
N GLN A 464 -16.38 5.66 2.21
CA GLN A 464 -15.57 4.68 1.49
C GLN A 464 -14.79 5.28 0.30
N ASP A 465 -14.98 6.57 -0.01
CA ASP A 465 -14.23 7.28 -1.05
C ASP A 465 -12.90 7.85 -0.51
N LEU A 466 -12.64 7.75 0.81
CA LEU A 466 -11.38 8.19 1.41
C LEU A 466 -10.19 7.27 1.09
N CYS A 467 -10.46 5.97 1.02
CA CYS A 467 -9.47 4.92 0.77
C CYS A 467 -9.97 4.04 -0.37
N TYR A 468 -9.29 4.10 -1.52
CA TYR A 468 -9.70 3.44 -2.77
C TYR A 468 -9.34 1.96 -2.78
N PHE A 469 -10.04 1.17 -1.97
CA PHE A 469 -9.85 -0.27 -1.93
C PHE A 469 -10.43 -0.95 -3.17
N ASN A 470 -9.82 -2.08 -3.55
CA ASN A 470 -10.49 -3.02 -4.42
C ASN A 470 -11.43 -3.90 -3.60
N PHE A 471 -12.63 -3.40 -3.27
CA PHE A 471 -13.61 -4.10 -2.43
C PHE A 471 -14.00 -5.49 -2.94
N LEU A 472 -13.82 -5.79 -4.23
CA LEU A 472 -14.06 -7.11 -4.78
C LEU A 472 -13.05 -8.16 -4.26
N CYS A 473 -11.81 -7.73 -3.99
CA CYS A 473 -10.72 -8.60 -3.55
C CYS A 473 -10.27 -8.31 -2.11
N ALA A 474 -10.73 -7.22 -1.50
CA ALA A 474 -10.38 -6.84 -0.15
C ALA A 474 -11.11 -7.73 0.86
N HIS A 475 -10.34 -8.32 1.76
CA HIS A 475 -10.86 -9.14 2.84
C HIS A 475 -10.57 -8.45 4.17
N PRO A 476 -11.61 -7.96 4.87
CA PRO A 476 -11.42 -7.30 6.14
C PRO A 476 -11.04 -8.33 7.21
N LEU A 477 -10.10 -7.95 8.09
CA LEU A 477 -9.79 -8.72 9.27
C LEU A 477 -9.50 -7.79 10.45
N MET A 478 -10.26 -7.97 11.53
CA MET A 478 -10.21 -7.11 12.72
C MET A 478 -10.37 -5.63 12.38
N PHE A 479 -9.34 -4.81 12.56
CA PHE A 479 -9.35 -3.35 12.36
C PHE A 479 -8.90 -2.93 10.96
N LEU A 480 -8.46 -3.88 10.12
CA LEU A 480 -7.98 -3.61 8.76
C LEU A 480 -9.06 -3.96 7.75
N SER A 481 -9.42 -2.98 6.92
CA SER A 481 -10.42 -3.14 5.86
C SER A 481 -9.90 -4.02 4.71
N ASP A 482 -8.58 -4.05 4.48
CA ASP A 482 -7.92 -4.79 3.41
C ASP A 482 -6.70 -5.56 3.95
N PHE A 483 -6.94 -6.63 4.72
CA PHE A 483 -5.87 -7.35 5.40
C PHE A 483 -5.02 -8.19 4.43
N ASN A 484 -5.61 -8.74 3.37
CA ASN A 484 -4.92 -9.62 2.43
C ASN A 484 -3.83 -8.89 1.64
N HIS A 485 -4.09 -7.67 1.18
CA HIS A 485 -3.06 -6.90 0.49
C HIS A 485 -1.93 -6.45 1.44
N VAL A 486 -2.26 -6.07 2.69
CA VAL A 486 -1.25 -5.82 3.75
C VAL A 486 -0.41 -7.07 4.01
N TYR A 487 -1.06 -8.23 4.18
CA TYR A 487 -0.40 -9.50 4.50
C TYR A 487 0.51 -10.00 3.37
N SER A 488 0.14 -9.78 2.11
CA SER A 488 0.93 -10.21 0.95
C SER A 488 2.35 -9.61 0.94
N ASN A 489 2.54 -8.44 1.55
CA ASN A 489 3.82 -7.73 1.68
C ASN A 489 4.74 -8.31 2.76
N LEU A 490 4.26 -9.24 3.59
CA LEU A 490 5.07 -9.93 4.60
C LEU A 490 6.27 -10.67 3.98
N GLY A 491 6.15 -11.10 2.72
CA GLY A 491 7.24 -11.75 1.98
C GLY A 491 8.50 -10.90 1.87
N TYR A 492 8.37 -9.60 1.60
CA TYR A 492 9.51 -8.67 1.54
C TYR A 492 10.23 -8.57 2.89
N VAL A 493 9.46 -8.48 3.98
CA VAL A 493 10.00 -8.40 5.34
C VAL A 493 10.73 -9.69 5.71
N LEU A 494 10.12 -10.85 5.49
CA LEU A 494 10.73 -12.15 5.80
C LEU A 494 12.00 -12.40 4.97
N LEU A 495 11.93 -12.21 3.65
CA LEU A 495 13.09 -12.42 2.78
C LEU A 495 14.20 -11.38 3.05
N GLY A 496 13.85 -10.14 3.37
CA GLY A 496 14.79 -9.10 3.78
C GLY A 496 15.51 -9.44 5.09
N LEU A 497 14.78 -9.91 6.11
CA LEU A 497 15.37 -10.40 7.36
C LEU A 497 16.29 -11.60 7.13
N LEU A 498 15.86 -12.56 6.32
CA LEU A 498 16.69 -13.71 5.94
C LEU A 498 17.97 -13.25 5.24
N PHE A 499 17.89 -12.29 4.32
CA PHE A 499 19.05 -11.71 3.65
C PHE A 499 20.00 -11.02 4.65
N LEU A 500 19.48 -10.26 5.62
CA LEU A 500 20.30 -9.66 6.68
C LEU A 500 21.02 -10.71 7.53
N VAL A 501 20.36 -11.81 7.87
CA VAL A 501 20.98 -12.95 8.59
C VAL A 501 22.09 -13.59 7.75
N GLN A 502 21.88 -13.76 6.44
CA GLN A 502 22.91 -14.27 5.52
C GLN A 502 24.13 -13.34 5.46
N VAL A 503 23.91 -12.03 5.33
CA VAL A 503 24.98 -11.01 5.32
C VAL A 503 25.72 -11.00 6.66
N TRP A 504 25.00 -11.08 7.77
CA TRP A 504 25.59 -11.17 9.12
C TRP A 504 26.49 -12.38 9.28
N ARG A 505 26.04 -13.57 8.88
CA ARG A 505 26.86 -14.78 8.97
C ARG A 505 28.11 -14.68 8.09
N ARG A 506 27.97 -14.13 6.87
CA ARG A 506 29.10 -13.89 5.96
C ARG A 506 30.09 -12.89 6.55
N HIS A 507 29.61 -11.83 7.19
CA HIS A 507 30.44 -10.81 7.84
C HIS A 507 31.18 -11.40 9.06
N LYS A 508 30.51 -12.20 9.90
CA LYS A 508 31.13 -12.90 11.03
C LYS A 508 32.25 -13.84 10.56
N ASN A 509 31.97 -14.72 9.60
CA ASN A 509 32.97 -15.61 9.03
C ASN A 509 34.16 -14.85 8.42
N HIS A 510 33.92 -13.66 7.82
CA HIS A 510 35.00 -12.82 7.28
C HIS A 510 35.85 -12.18 8.38
N ARG A 511 35.24 -11.78 9.51
CA ARG A 511 35.98 -11.25 10.67
C ARG A 511 36.92 -12.29 11.27
N GLU A 512 36.49 -13.54 11.33
CA GLU A 512 37.25 -14.69 11.85
C GLU A 512 38.43 -15.13 10.95
N LYS A 513 38.52 -14.67 9.69
CA LYS A 513 39.66 -14.97 8.79
C LYS A 513 40.96 -14.29 9.25
N THR A 514 42.09 -14.98 9.02
CA THR A 514 43.43 -14.43 9.28
C THR A 514 43.75 -13.24 8.35
N PRO A 515 44.70 -12.35 8.71
CA PRO A 515 45.08 -11.20 7.88
C PRO A 515 45.55 -11.60 6.48
N THR A 516 46.31 -12.70 6.37
CA THR A 516 46.78 -13.26 5.09
C THR A 516 45.64 -13.80 4.23
N GLN A 517 44.58 -14.35 4.83
CA GLN A 517 43.37 -14.78 4.13
C GLN A 517 42.49 -13.61 3.69
N LYS A 518 42.52 -12.48 4.41
CA LYS A 518 41.79 -11.26 4.04
C LYS A 518 42.40 -10.53 2.83
N GLN A 519 43.68 -10.77 2.54
CA GLN A 519 44.37 -10.25 1.35
C GLN A 519 44.05 -11.04 0.07
N LEU A 520 43.37 -12.18 0.18
CA LEU A 520 42.98 -13.03 -0.95
C LEU A 520 41.51 -12.75 -1.36
N GLY A 521 41.31 -12.34 -2.62
CA GLY A 521 39.99 -12.12 -3.22
C GLY A 521 39.55 -10.66 -3.32
N ILE A 522 38.31 -10.43 -3.80
CA ILE A 522 37.73 -9.09 -3.99
C ILE A 522 37.30 -8.53 -2.63
N PRO A 523 37.63 -7.26 -2.31
CA PRO A 523 37.22 -6.61 -1.07
C PRO A 523 35.69 -6.65 -0.89
N GLN A 524 35.24 -6.93 0.34
CA GLN A 524 33.82 -7.10 0.65
C GLN A 524 33.23 -5.81 1.23
N HIS A 525 32.06 -5.39 0.72
CA HIS A 525 31.32 -4.22 1.20
C HIS A 525 30.08 -4.65 1.97
N PHE A 526 30.27 -5.02 3.24
CA PHE A 526 29.17 -5.48 4.08
C PHE A 526 28.15 -4.38 4.36
N GLY A 527 28.58 -3.12 4.53
CA GLY A 527 27.68 -1.99 4.81
C GLY A 527 26.61 -1.76 3.74
N LEU A 528 26.99 -1.83 2.45
CA LEU A 528 26.03 -1.71 1.35
C LEU A 528 25.07 -2.91 1.29
N MET A 529 25.55 -4.12 1.57
CA MET A 529 24.69 -5.32 1.61
C MET A 529 23.68 -5.24 2.77
N TYR A 530 24.08 -4.73 3.94
CA TYR A 530 23.13 -4.47 5.02
C TYR A 530 22.12 -3.38 4.62
N ALA A 531 22.58 -2.31 3.96
CA ALA A 531 21.70 -1.23 3.49
C ALA A 531 20.62 -1.76 2.52
N MET A 532 20.98 -2.64 1.59
CA MET A 532 20.02 -3.30 0.69
C MET A 532 19.01 -4.18 1.45
N GLY A 533 19.46 -4.91 2.47
CA GLY A 533 18.56 -5.74 3.29
C GLY A 533 17.59 -4.92 4.14
N VAL A 534 18.06 -3.82 4.74
CA VAL A 534 17.20 -2.88 5.47
C VAL A 534 16.21 -2.23 4.50
N ALA A 535 16.66 -1.77 3.32
CA ALA A 535 15.78 -1.19 2.31
C ALA A 535 14.65 -2.14 1.89
N LEU A 536 14.94 -3.43 1.67
CA LEU A 536 13.93 -4.44 1.33
C LEU A 536 12.91 -4.68 2.45
N VAL A 537 13.35 -4.67 3.71
CA VAL A 537 12.44 -4.75 4.87
C VAL A 537 11.57 -3.50 4.96
N SER A 538 12.15 -2.32 4.77
CA SER A 538 11.44 -1.04 4.77
C SER A 538 10.42 -0.94 3.63
N GLU A 539 10.75 -1.43 2.44
CA GLU A 539 9.85 -1.54 1.28
C GLU A 539 8.62 -2.38 1.64
N GLY A 540 8.81 -3.55 2.27
CA GLY A 540 7.69 -4.38 2.74
C GLY A 540 6.80 -3.67 3.78
N ILE A 541 7.39 -2.94 4.73
CA ILE A 541 6.63 -2.21 5.77
C ILE A 541 5.83 -1.06 5.16
N LEU A 542 6.44 -0.29 4.25
CA LEU A 542 5.81 0.90 3.66
C LEU A 542 4.79 0.54 2.58
N SER A 543 5.02 -0.52 1.81
CA SER A 543 4.04 -1.09 0.89
C SER A 543 2.83 -1.65 1.66
N ALA A 544 3.07 -2.36 2.77
CA ALA A 544 1.99 -2.78 3.67
C ALA A 544 1.20 -1.58 4.23
N ALA A 545 1.88 -0.50 4.64
CA ALA A 545 1.23 0.70 5.15
C ALA A 545 0.36 1.42 4.09
N TYR A 546 0.77 1.43 2.82
CA TYR A 546 -0.03 1.95 1.72
C TYR A 546 -1.38 1.22 1.59
N HIS A 547 -1.37 -0.12 1.64
CA HIS A 547 -2.58 -0.93 1.51
C HIS A 547 -3.56 -0.84 2.69
N VAL A 548 -3.17 -0.25 3.81
CA VAL A 548 -4.12 0.02 4.91
C VAL A 548 -5.12 1.10 4.52
N CYS A 549 -4.71 2.12 3.75
CA CYS A 549 -5.60 3.12 3.17
C CYS A 549 -4.98 3.64 1.88
N PRO A 550 -5.28 3.02 0.73
CA PRO A 550 -4.72 3.42 -0.56
C PRO A 550 -5.36 4.74 -1.00
N ASN A 551 -4.54 5.77 -1.19
CA ASN A 551 -4.96 7.05 -1.77
C ASN A 551 -3.79 7.72 -2.50
N SER A 552 -4.08 8.74 -3.31
CA SER A 552 -3.08 9.43 -4.14
C SER A 552 -1.94 10.06 -3.33
N MET A 553 -2.21 10.50 -2.10
CA MET A 553 -1.20 11.08 -1.21
C MET A 553 -0.29 10.01 -0.58
N ASN A 554 -0.83 8.83 -0.32
CA ASN A 554 -0.14 7.68 0.28
C ASN A 554 0.67 6.88 -0.75
N PHE A 555 0.44 7.08 -2.05
CA PHE A 555 1.15 6.40 -3.14
C PHE A 555 2.68 6.55 -3.06
N GLN A 556 3.17 7.65 -2.49
CA GLN A 556 4.61 7.90 -2.35
C GLN A 556 5.29 6.98 -1.34
N PHE A 557 4.54 6.37 -0.42
CA PHE A 557 5.10 5.56 0.68
C PHE A 557 5.89 4.36 0.16
N ASP A 558 5.28 3.60 -0.75
CA ASP A 558 5.90 2.43 -1.37
C ASP A 558 6.94 2.87 -2.43
N THR A 559 6.53 3.79 -3.31
CA THR A 559 7.33 4.27 -4.44
C THR A 559 8.70 4.81 -4.02
N SER A 560 8.80 5.53 -2.89
CA SER A 560 10.06 6.09 -2.42
C SER A 560 11.10 5.02 -2.10
N PHE A 561 10.70 3.93 -1.44
CA PHE A 561 11.62 2.84 -1.10
C PHE A 561 11.89 1.90 -2.26
N MET A 562 10.96 1.78 -3.23
CA MET A 562 11.26 1.14 -4.52
C MET A 562 12.43 1.83 -5.24
N TYR A 563 12.46 3.17 -5.25
CA TYR A 563 13.60 3.93 -5.81
C TYR A 563 14.88 3.75 -4.98
N VAL A 564 14.79 3.76 -3.64
CA VAL A 564 15.95 3.50 -2.76
C VAL A 564 16.54 2.11 -3.06
N THR A 565 15.73 1.05 -3.08
CA THR A 565 16.14 -0.32 -3.37
C THR A 565 16.79 -0.40 -4.76
N SER A 566 16.17 0.21 -5.78
CA SER A 566 16.68 0.21 -7.16
C SER A 566 18.05 0.87 -7.29
N VAL A 567 18.24 2.06 -6.69
CA VAL A 567 19.52 2.77 -6.72
C VAL A 567 20.60 2.02 -5.92
N LEU A 568 20.26 1.42 -4.78
CA LEU A 568 21.22 0.59 -4.02
C LEU A 568 21.65 -0.65 -4.81
N CYS A 569 20.71 -1.33 -5.48
CA CYS A 569 21.01 -2.44 -6.41
C CYS A 569 21.94 -1.99 -7.54
N MET A 570 21.67 -0.84 -8.13
CA MET A 570 22.48 -0.26 -9.20
C MET A 570 23.90 0.08 -8.74
N VAL A 571 24.05 0.75 -7.59
CA VAL A 571 25.35 1.04 -6.97
C VAL A 571 26.08 -0.26 -6.66
N LYS A 572 25.38 -1.29 -6.20
CA LYS A 572 25.98 -2.60 -5.90
C LYS A 572 26.50 -3.28 -7.16
N ILE A 573 25.75 -3.25 -8.26
CA ILE A 573 26.17 -3.80 -9.56
C ILE A 573 27.41 -3.04 -10.06
N TYR A 574 27.38 -1.71 -9.99
CA TYR A 574 28.50 -0.86 -10.39
C TYR A 574 29.77 -1.17 -9.59
N GLN A 575 29.69 -1.24 -8.26
CA GLN A 575 30.82 -1.59 -7.40
C GLN A 575 31.35 -3.00 -7.65
N SER A 576 30.48 -3.97 -7.96
CA SER A 576 30.91 -5.34 -8.29
C SER A 576 31.72 -5.39 -9.60
N ARG A 577 31.55 -4.43 -10.52
CA ARG A 577 32.33 -4.32 -11.76
C ARG A 577 33.53 -3.40 -11.64
N HIS A 578 33.41 -2.31 -10.88
CA HIS A 578 34.42 -1.26 -10.71
C HIS A 578 34.78 -1.11 -9.22
N PRO A 579 35.54 -2.07 -8.63
CA PRO A 579 35.79 -2.11 -7.18
C PRO A 579 36.61 -0.92 -6.65
N ASP A 580 37.26 -0.17 -7.52
CA ASP A 580 38.07 1.01 -7.18
C ASP A 580 37.32 2.33 -7.24
N ILE A 581 36.12 2.37 -7.85
CA ILE A 581 35.33 3.59 -8.03
C ILE A 581 34.04 3.47 -7.22
N ASN A 582 34.05 4.07 -6.02
CA ASN A 582 32.87 4.10 -5.16
C ASN A 582 32.22 5.48 -5.18
N ALA A 583 30.95 5.54 -5.58
CA ALA A 583 30.12 6.73 -5.39
C ALA A 583 30.01 7.06 -3.89
N ARG A 584 30.15 8.35 -3.56
CA ARG A 584 29.98 8.84 -2.18
C ARG A 584 28.51 8.67 -1.77
N ALA A 585 28.25 8.07 -0.61
CA ALA A 585 26.89 7.80 -0.14
C ALA A 585 26.00 9.05 -0.13
N HIS A 586 26.49 10.16 0.42
CA HIS A 586 25.75 11.43 0.46
C HIS A 586 25.38 11.97 -0.93
N ALA A 587 26.26 11.82 -1.93
CA ALA A 587 25.94 12.22 -3.30
C ALA A 587 24.85 11.33 -3.91
N THR A 588 24.93 10.01 -3.69
CA THR A 588 23.90 9.05 -4.14
C THR A 588 22.53 9.37 -3.51
N PHE A 589 22.47 9.61 -2.20
CA PHE A 589 21.22 9.96 -1.52
C PHE A 589 20.71 11.37 -1.90
N GLY A 590 21.60 12.30 -2.24
CA GLY A 590 21.22 13.61 -2.79
C GLY A 590 20.54 13.51 -4.15
N VAL A 591 21.08 12.68 -5.07
CA VAL A 591 20.44 12.38 -6.36
C VAL A 591 19.10 11.68 -6.15
N LEU A 592 19.04 10.73 -5.21
CA LEU A 592 17.80 10.04 -4.87
C LEU A 592 16.72 11.00 -4.33
N ALA A 593 17.09 11.95 -3.47
CA ALA A 593 16.18 12.97 -2.98
C ALA A 593 15.63 13.86 -4.11
N LEU A 594 16.47 14.21 -5.10
CA LEU A 594 16.02 14.95 -6.28
C LEU A 594 15.03 14.13 -7.12
N ILE A 595 15.27 12.83 -7.32
CA ILE A 595 14.36 11.94 -8.05
C ILE A 595 13.00 11.85 -7.33
N ILE A 596 13.02 11.65 -6.01
CA ILE A 596 11.80 11.58 -5.19
C ILE A 596 11.04 12.92 -5.25
N PHE A 597 11.75 14.05 -5.20
CA PHE A 597 11.14 15.37 -5.32
C PHE A 597 10.46 15.61 -6.68
N ILE A 598 11.11 15.21 -7.78
CA ILE A 598 10.49 15.27 -9.12
C ILE A 598 9.25 14.37 -9.17
N GLY A 599 9.32 13.18 -8.55
CA GLY A 599 8.16 12.28 -8.41
C GLY A 599 6.99 12.92 -7.68
N LEU A 600 7.24 13.61 -6.55
CA LEU A 600 6.23 14.36 -5.80
C LEU A 600 5.57 15.46 -6.65
N VAL A 601 6.35 16.22 -7.44
CA VAL A 601 5.81 17.23 -8.36
C VAL A 601 4.89 16.58 -9.40
N GLY A 602 5.27 15.41 -9.91
CA GLY A 602 4.43 14.63 -10.81
C GLY A 602 3.10 14.19 -10.19
N VAL A 603 3.11 13.77 -8.93
CA VAL A 603 1.87 13.37 -8.24
C VAL A 603 0.95 14.57 -7.98
N LEU A 604 1.50 15.74 -7.65
CA LEU A 604 0.68 16.91 -7.29
C LEU A 604 0.18 17.73 -8.49
N ASN A 605 0.98 17.87 -9.56
CA ASN A 605 0.71 18.81 -10.65
C ASN A 605 1.17 18.29 -12.03
N ALA A 606 1.03 17.00 -12.31
CA ALA A 606 1.42 16.49 -13.62
C ALA A 606 0.44 16.85 -14.74
N ASN A 607 0.99 17.45 -15.78
CA ASN A 607 0.35 17.57 -17.08
C ASN A 607 0.73 16.38 -17.98
N PHE A 608 -0.04 16.12 -19.04
CA PHE A 608 0.29 15.09 -20.03
C PHE A 608 1.73 15.24 -20.59
N TYR A 609 2.16 16.47 -20.87
CA TYR A 609 3.52 16.77 -21.34
C TYR A 609 4.60 16.49 -20.30
N PHE A 610 4.30 16.66 -19.01
CA PHE A 610 5.24 16.35 -17.93
C PHE A 610 5.56 14.84 -17.93
N TRP A 611 4.54 13.99 -18.07
CA TRP A 611 4.74 12.54 -18.14
C TRP A 611 5.58 12.12 -19.35
N ILE A 612 5.31 12.67 -20.54
CA ILE A 612 6.13 12.37 -21.74
C ILE A 612 7.60 12.74 -21.50
N PHE A 613 7.85 13.96 -21.03
CA PHE A 613 9.20 14.44 -20.77
C PHE A 613 9.91 13.60 -19.71
N PHE A 614 9.23 13.32 -18.60
CA PHE A 614 9.76 12.52 -17.50
C PHE A 614 10.09 11.08 -17.95
N THR A 615 9.20 10.43 -18.70
CA THR A 615 9.44 9.09 -19.25
C THR A 615 10.63 9.08 -20.21
N ALA A 616 10.73 10.06 -21.12
CA ALA A 616 11.88 10.16 -22.03
C ALA A 616 13.20 10.37 -21.26
N LEU A 617 13.22 11.30 -20.29
CA LEU A 617 14.38 11.57 -19.44
C LEU A 617 14.79 10.32 -18.63
N HIS A 618 13.82 9.61 -18.05
CA HIS A 618 14.05 8.39 -17.29
C HIS A 618 14.67 7.29 -18.16
N LEU A 619 14.10 7.03 -19.35
CA LEU A 619 14.62 6.03 -20.29
C LEU A 619 16.04 6.38 -20.76
N ILE A 620 16.30 7.64 -21.12
CA ILE A 620 17.64 8.10 -21.51
C ILE A 620 18.63 7.91 -20.37
N THR A 621 18.26 8.28 -19.14
CA THR A 621 19.14 8.13 -17.96
C THR A 621 19.46 6.65 -17.71
N CYS A 622 18.46 5.77 -17.77
CA CYS A 622 18.65 4.33 -17.65
C CYS A 622 19.58 3.77 -18.73
N LEU A 623 19.43 4.21 -20.00
CA LEU A 623 20.31 3.83 -21.10
C LEU A 623 21.75 4.31 -20.89
N VAL A 624 21.94 5.59 -20.55
CA VAL A 624 23.27 6.18 -20.31
C VAL A 624 23.96 5.49 -19.15
N MET A 625 23.26 5.28 -18.04
CA MET A 625 23.85 4.62 -16.89
C MET A 625 24.15 3.14 -17.15
N THR A 626 23.30 2.44 -17.88
CA THR A 626 23.59 1.07 -18.33
C THR A 626 24.84 1.05 -19.21
N PHE A 627 24.93 1.94 -20.19
CA PHE A 627 26.11 2.08 -21.03
C PHE A 627 27.37 2.34 -20.20
N GLN A 628 27.32 3.26 -19.24
CA GLN A 628 28.44 3.51 -18.32
C GLN A 628 28.80 2.28 -17.49
N ILE A 629 27.83 1.56 -16.91
CA ILE A 629 28.09 0.33 -16.12
C ILE A 629 28.85 -0.72 -16.94
N TYR A 630 28.49 -0.90 -18.22
CA TYR A 630 29.05 -1.96 -19.07
C TYR A 630 30.32 -1.55 -19.84
N TYR A 631 30.45 -0.28 -20.25
CA TYR A 631 31.49 0.16 -21.19
C TYR A 631 32.51 1.17 -20.62
N LEU A 632 32.39 1.59 -19.34
CA LEU A 632 33.41 2.45 -18.72
C LEU A 632 34.80 1.82 -18.84
N GLY A 633 35.75 2.56 -19.43
CA GLY A 633 37.14 2.12 -19.59
C GLY A 633 37.45 1.32 -20.87
N ARG A 634 36.45 0.95 -21.69
CA ARG A 634 36.69 0.35 -23.02
C ARG A 634 36.43 1.27 -24.20
N PHE A 635 35.57 2.28 -24.04
CA PHE A 635 35.33 3.30 -25.07
C PHE A 635 36.13 4.56 -24.75
N ARG A 636 37.21 4.82 -25.52
CA ARG A 636 37.76 6.16 -25.69
C ARG A 636 37.02 6.80 -26.86
N LEU A 637 36.16 7.77 -26.59
CA LEU A 637 35.52 8.62 -27.60
C LEU A 637 36.52 9.72 -28.04
N GLY A 638 37.70 9.28 -28.50
CA GLY A 638 38.84 10.15 -28.77
C GLY A 638 39.72 9.51 -29.82
N GLU A 639 39.21 9.48 -31.06
CA GLU A 639 40.03 9.44 -32.28
C GLU A 639 39.23 9.70 -33.58
N TYR A 640 37.89 9.78 -33.55
CA TYR A 640 37.07 10.06 -34.76
C TYR A 640 36.46 11.46 -34.86
N LEU A 641 36.61 12.33 -33.85
CA LEU A 641 36.15 13.74 -33.89
C LEU A 641 37.27 14.75 -34.18
N ALA A 642 38.44 14.27 -34.63
CA ALA A 642 39.55 15.11 -35.09
C ALA A 642 39.68 15.13 -36.64
N TYR A 643 38.79 14.45 -37.36
CA TYR A 643 38.79 14.37 -38.85
C TYR A 643 37.37 14.37 -39.45
N LEU A 644 36.47 15.18 -38.89
CA LEU A 644 35.22 15.66 -39.47
C LEU A 644 34.87 16.97 -38.73
#